data_AF-A0A971ERB9-F1
#
_entry.id   AF-A0A971ERB9-F1
#
_cell.length_a   1.000
_cell.length_b   1.000
_cell.length_c   1.000
_cell.angle_alpha   90.00
_cell.angle_beta   90.00
_cell.angle_gamma   90.00
#
_symmetry.space_group_name_H-M   'P 1'
#
loop_
_entity.id
_entity.type
_entity.pdbx_description
1 polymer ?
#
loop_
_entity_poly.entity_id
_entity_poly.type
_entity_poly.pdbx_seq_one_letter_code
_entity_poly.pdbx_strand_id
1 'polypeptide(L)'
;MVGKILAFIIVVIVAGSGCTKQSQEEMVQEGVRLAREGNHNGALVLFKSVLEKDPNYFEARYHLGIAYLRTGKTDKAENEFRKVALQDGGKFPDLPLQLAEVFLRKEDPDAAIREIDQYLQKYPEKSAAFEILGRCYAVKRDYAKAEEQFLRAIRLDSNNVDAEIHLVRALVHMDRWPEARHRLHEIIRKNAENRVAWVLLGQLETAKGNHEEALKAYQKASALDPGDLYSQFMMGRILLGLKRINEGDQVADGILQRAPNSQEGLLLKGLTHLLRNNHKEAVTSFQTALRSRSNLMGHYFLGVSHYHLEQFELAVNQFQRSLDLAPRFVPARIMLTTVLLKQKRFEEAMTEGKKALASGGENGLVHSLIGSASLGLGRYEEAMAEFDRAIELNPDLADAHFKKGLFYLSQGDPEEAEFQLEEAVALAPEVMNSRIILAVHHIRRQNYDEALRILGEGLKGEEQDAVLLNYMSLAAFSKNLPTEAIAYLERAKKAKPDFCAPYFNLASYHIKKGDFVKARQQYEAVLTGKPQSIRALMGMALAYEVEGQDQKALEYFLKAKATGEPAGYLGLAKYYGQKGQIEDLLKVFNEGLAHHPGNQQLLMIKGQVFLDRKDFAAAEAVFDELENLAPGRGYPILLRAYQQQGEHKRAEQAAGKQISKDPKSPYGHVLLAYVKENKGDLKGAEETLRQGLENNPGHALLQMALAAVLEKQNKVEDARRIYGGILDNDPKFFAARYALGALYHRQGDKKAALDRYLEVLKITKNHTPTLNNLAFLYADNYGELEKALELSIQAYRHEPGNPYVLDTLGFVLSAKGRQEEALNLLKKADALLPGNPSIGYHLALAYSRRGKKGEALDRLREILKIGDFPEKENAEKLFQEMGR
;
A
#
# COMPACT_ATOMS: atom_id res chain seq x y z
N MET A 1 38.47 -44.25 -18.27
CA MET A 1 39.28 -43.57 -19.30
C MET A 1 39.12 -42.07 -19.06
N VAL A 2 39.99 -41.40 -18.29
CA VAL A 2 41.39 -41.01 -18.59
C VAL A 2 41.41 -40.01 -19.77
N GLY A 3 41.92 -38.77 -19.71
CA GLY A 3 42.56 -38.00 -18.63
C GLY A 3 43.27 -36.73 -19.16
N LYS A 4 43.72 -35.88 -18.21
CA LYS A 4 44.79 -34.85 -18.25
C LYS A 4 44.46 -33.50 -18.93
N ILE A 5 44.40 -32.36 -18.22
CA ILE A 5 45.44 -31.55 -17.51
C ILE A 5 46.52 -31.01 -18.46
N LEU A 6 46.60 -29.67 -18.64
CA LEU A 6 47.77 -28.86 -18.27
C LEU A 6 47.51 -27.34 -18.40
N ALA A 7 47.87 -26.62 -17.33
CA ALA A 7 48.02 -25.17 -17.27
C ALA A 7 49.26 -24.72 -18.06
N PHE A 8 49.13 -23.66 -18.86
CA PHE A 8 50.29 -23.01 -19.48
C PHE A 8 50.76 -21.87 -18.58
N ILE A 9 51.69 -22.23 -17.69
CA ILE A 9 52.61 -21.30 -17.06
C ILE A 9 53.61 -20.91 -18.16
N ILE A 10 53.64 -19.63 -18.58
CA ILE A 10 54.77 -19.11 -19.34
C ILE A 10 55.90 -18.85 -18.34
N VAL A 11 56.66 -19.92 -18.09
CA VAL A 11 58.04 -19.87 -17.60
C VAL A 11 58.88 -19.58 -18.83
N VAL A 12 59.43 -18.37 -18.92
CA VAL A 12 60.55 -18.11 -19.83
C VAL A 12 61.80 -18.64 -19.14
N ILE A 13 62.13 -19.91 -19.42
CA ILE A 13 63.49 -20.43 -19.30
C ILE A 13 64.18 -20.05 -20.61
N VAL A 14 65.11 -19.10 -20.56
CA VAL A 14 66.22 -19.02 -21.52
C VAL A 14 67.44 -19.55 -20.80
N ALA A 15 67.83 -20.77 -21.13
CA ALA A 15 69.12 -21.32 -20.77
C ALA A 15 70.07 -21.19 -21.98
N GLY A 16 71.22 -20.56 -21.75
CA GLY A 16 72.47 -20.96 -22.41
C GLY A 16 72.87 -20.20 -23.67
N SER A 17 73.27 -18.93 -23.53
CA SER A 17 74.39 -18.35 -24.31
C SER A 17 74.98 -17.17 -23.52
N GLY A 18 76.07 -17.40 -22.78
CA GLY A 18 76.82 -16.35 -22.06
C GLY A 18 76.27 -15.98 -20.68
N CYS A 19 76.66 -16.72 -19.64
CA CYS A 19 76.55 -16.28 -18.26
C CYS A 19 77.46 -15.07 -18.01
N THR A 20 76.96 -13.86 -18.20
CA THR A 20 77.39 -12.75 -17.35
C THR A 20 76.68 -12.93 -16.01
N LYS A 21 77.42 -13.20 -14.93
CA LYS A 21 76.88 -13.14 -13.56
C LYS A 21 76.32 -11.73 -13.38
N GLN A 22 75.01 -11.57 -13.44
CA GLN A 22 74.39 -10.26 -13.27
C GLN A 22 74.79 -9.73 -11.89
N SER A 23 75.40 -8.54 -11.86
CA SER A 23 75.91 -7.95 -10.63
C SER A 23 74.75 -7.56 -9.71
N GLN A 24 75.02 -7.40 -8.41
CA GLN A 24 73.98 -6.91 -7.48
C GLN A 24 73.44 -5.54 -7.91
N GLU A 25 74.30 -4.69 -8.47
CA GLU A 25 73.93 -3.38 -9.01
C GLU A 25 73.00 -3.50 -10.22
N GLU A 26 73.30 -4.38 -11.17
CA GLU A 26 72.44 -4.64 -12.34
C GLU A 26 71.06 -5.19 -11.93
N MET A 27 70.99 -6.01 -10.88
CA MET A 27 69.72 -6.50 -10.33
C MET A 27 68.90 -5.39 -9.66
N VAL A 28 69.55 -4.44 -8.96
CA VAL A 28 68.87 -3.29 -8.37
C VAL A 28 68.38 -2.34 -9.46
N GLN A 29 69.21 -2.03 -10.46
CA GLN A 29 68.80 -1.18 -11.58
C GLN A 29 67.61 -1.77 -12.34
N GLU A 30 67.61 -3.08 -12.56
CA GLU A 30 66.48 -3.79 -13.15
C GLU A 30 65.23 -3.74 -12.26
N GLY A 31 65.38 -3.94 -10.95
CA GLY A 31 64.29 -3.79 -10.00
C GLY A 31 63.71 -2.38 -9.98
N VAL A 32 64.55 -1.34 -10.06
CA VAL A 32 64.13 0.06 -10.16
C VAL A 32 63.39 0.30 -11.48
N ARG A 33 63.86 -0.27 -12.59
CA ARG A 33 63.17 -0.20 -13.89
C ARG A 33 61.78 -0.85 -13.81
N LEU A 34 61.69 -2.07 -13.31
CA LEU A 34 60.40 -2.76 -13.12
C LEU A 34 59.45 -1.97 -12.21
N ALA A 35 59.98 -1.34 -11.15
CA ALA A 35 59.19 -0.50 -10.28
C ALA A 35 58.66 0.76 -10.99
N ARG A 36 59.47 1.38 -11.88
CA ARG A 36 59.05 2.52 -12.71
C ARG A 36 57.99 2.12 -13.74
N GLU A 37 58.05 0.90 -14.25
CA GLU A 37 57.05 0.31 -15.15
C GLU A 37 55.77 -0.16 -14.42
N GLY A 38 55.69 0.04 -13.09
CA GLY A 38 54.53 -0.35 -12.27
C GLY A 38 54.52 -1.83 -11.84
N ASN A 39 55.51 -2.63 -12.27
CA ASN A 39 55.68 -4.01 -11.82
C ASN A 39 56.38 -4.08 -10.45
N HIS A 40 55.70 -3.57 -9.43
CA HIS A 40 56.24 -3.52 -8.07
C HIS A 40 56.48 -4.92 -7.48
N ASN A 41 55.68 -5.92 -7.85
CA ASN A 41 55.89 -7.30 -7.37
C ASN A 41 57.15 -7.94 -7.98
N GLY A 42 57.43 -7.70 -9.26
CA GLY A 42 58.69 -8.12 -9.88
C GLY A 42 59.90 -7.42 -9.26
N ALA A 43 59.78 -6.11 -9.02
CA ALA A 43 60.81 -5.33 -8.32
C ALA A 43 61.09 -5.87 -6.89
N LEU A 44 60.04 -6.22 -6.13
CA LEU A 44 60.18 -6.82 -4.80
C LEU A 44 61.02 -8.11 -4.82
N VAL A 45 60.87 -8.95 -5.85
CA VAL A 45 61.64 -10.21 -5.97
C VAL A 45 63.12 -9.88 -6.16
N LEU A 46 63.44 -8.99 -7.11
CA LEU A 46 64.84 -8.64 -7.41
C LEU A 46 65.54 -7.99 -6.22
N PHE A 47 64.90 -7.03 -5.54
CA PHE A 47 65.51 -6.40 -4.37
C PHE A 47 65.74 -7.40 -3.22
N LYS A 48 64.81 -8.34 -3.00
CA LYS A 48 65.00 -9.40 -1.99
C LYS A 48 66.16 -10.32 -2.34
N SER A 49 66.26 -10.74 -3.60
CA SER A 49 67.36 -11.61 -4.05
C SER A 49 68.74 -10.93 -3.93
N VAL A 50 68.81 -9.60 -4.05
CA VAL A 50 70.04 -8.85 -3.74
C VAL A 50 70.36 -8.91 -2.24
N LEU A 51 69.36 -8.71 -1.39
CA LEU A 51 69.50 -8.71 0.07
C LEU A 51 69.73 -10.09 0.68
N GLU A 52 69.37 -11.18 -0.02
CA GLU A 52 69.74 -12.54 0.36
C GLU A 52 71.25 -12.79 0.21
N LYS A 53 71.89 -12.15 -0.79
CA LYS A 53 73.34 -12.25 -1.04
C LYS A 53 74.13 -11.27 -0.19
N ASP A 54 73.62 -10.05 -0.03
CA ASP A 54 74.21 -9.01 0.82
C ASP A 54 73.11 -8.28 1.61
N PRO A 55 72.88 -8.69 2.87
CA PRO A 55 71.93 -8.02 3.74
C PRO A 55 72.26 -6.54 4.00
N ASN A 56 73.47 -6.04 3.73
CA ASN A 56 73.82 -4.65 3.97
C ASN A 56 73.85 -3.81 2.68
N TYR A 57 73.27 -4.32 1.58
CA TYR A 57 73.12 -3.57 0.35
C TYR A 57 71.99 -2.52 0.46
N PHE A 58 72.32 -1.35 1.03
CA PHE A 58 71.33 -0.34 1.42
C PHE A 58 70.49 0.23 0.27
N GLU A 59 71.03 0.31 -0.95
CA GLU A 59 70.28 0.76 -2.12
C GLU A 59 69.12 -0.19 -2.46
N ALA A 60 69.38 -1.50 -2.38
CA ALA A 60 68.33 -2.52 -2.53
C ALA A 60 67.31 -2.44 -1.39
N ARG A 61 67.73 -2.17 -0.14
CA ARG A 61 66.80 -1.97 0.99
C ARG A 61 65.92 -0.73 0.80
N TYR A 62 66.51 0.37 0.34
CA TYR A 62 65.80 1.62 0.10
C TYR A 62 64.70 1.42 -0.96
N HIS A 63 65.05 0.84 -2.11
CA HIS A 63 64.08 0.57 -3.17
C HIS A 63 63.09 -0.55 -2.81
N LEU A 64 63.49 -1.52 -1.97
CA LEU A 64 62.58 -2.50 -1.39
C LEU A 64 61.54 -1.82 -0.49
N GLY A 65 61.94 -0.85 0.32
CA GLY A 65 61.04 -0.04 1.14
C GLY A 65 60.01 0.70 0.29
N ILE A 66 60.46 1.36 -0.80
CA ILE A 66 59.57 2.04 -1.76
C ILE A 66 58.58 1.05 -2.39
N ALA A 67 59.07 -0.11 -2.84
CA ALA A 67 58.21 -1.13 -3.43
C ALA A 67 57.20 -1.72 -2.44
N TYR A 68 57.58 -1.88 -1.15
CA TYR A 68 56.64 -2.25 -0.10
C TYR A 68 55.57 -1.18 0.13
N LEU A 69 55.97 0.10 0.14
CA LEU A 69 55.06 1.22 0.30
C LEU A 69 54.03 1.28 -0.84
N ARG A 70 54.49 1.11 -2.08
CA ARG A 70 53.63 1.08 -3.28
C ARG A 70 52.70 -0.14 -3.34
N THR A 71 53.08 -1.25 -2.70
CA THR A 71 52.24 -2.46 -2.58
C THR A 71 51.40 -2.51 -1.29
N GLY A 72 51.32 -1.41 -0.53
CA GLY A 72 50.49 -1.29 0.67
C GLY A 72 51.04 -2.00 1.91
N LYS A 73 52.28 -2.48 1.89
CA LYS A 73 52.93 -3.18 3.00
C LYS A 73 53.68 -2.19 3.90
N THR A 74 52.92 -1.27 4.51
CA THR A 74 53.43 -0.07 5.19
C THR A 74 54.42 -0.38 6.32
N ASP A 75 54.14 -1.36 7.18
CA ASP A 75 55.07 -1.73 8.27
C ASP A 75 56.38 -2.35 7.75
N LYS A 76 56.33 -3.06 6.62
CA LYS A 76 57.55 -3.60 5.99
C LYS A 76 58.37 -2.50 5.35
N ALA A 77 57.71 -1.52 4.73
CA ALA A 77 58.38 -0.33 4.20
C ALA A 77 59.08 0.45 5.31
N GLU A 78 58.38 0.72 6.42
CA GLU A 78 58.93 1.40 7.59
C GLU A 78 60.18 0.69 8.13
N ASN A 79 60.10 -0.63 8.31
CA ASN A 79 61.21 -1.43 8.83
C ASN A 79 62.44 -1.36 7.92
N GLU A 80 62.27 -1.43 6.61
CA GLU A 80 63.39 -1.31 5.67
C GLU A 80 63.97 0.11 5.67
N PHE A 81 63.13 1.15 5.66
CA PHE A 81 63.58 2.55 5.74
C PHE A 81 64.33 2.87 7.04
N ARG A 82 63.86 2.37 8.19
CA ARG A 82 64.57 2.53 9.48
C ARG A 82 65.94 1.85 9.46
N LYS A 83 66.08 0.67 8.83
CA LYS A 83 67.38 0.00 8.67
C LYS A 83 68.33 0.82 7.80
N VAL A 84 67.83 1.42 6.71
CA VAL A 84 68.62 2.34 5.89
C VAL A 84 69.04 3.56 6.72
N ALA A 85 68.13 4.18 7.47
CA ALA A 85 68.40 5.38 8.26
C ALA A 85 69.53 5.21 9.30
N LEU A 86 69.72 4.00 9.86
CA LEU A 86 70.73 3.74 10.88
C LEU A 86 72.19 3.77 10.37
N GLN A 87 72.43 3.50 9.08
CA GLN A 87 73.79 3.25 8.56
C GLN A 87 74.07 3.91 7.20
N ASP A 88 73.13 4.68 6.66
CA ASP A 88 73.21 5.28 5.32
C ASP A 88 74.34 6.32 5.17
N GLY A 89 74.65 7.08 6.22
CA GLY A 89 75.64 8.15 6.14
C GLY A 89 75.26 9.30 5.18
N GLY A 90 73.99 9.40 4.78
CA GLY A 90 73.46 10.47 3.93
C GLY A 90 73.42 10.16 2.42
N LYS A 91 73.55 8.89 1.99
CA LYS A 91 73.45 8.53 0.56
C LYS A 91 72.00 8.57 0.04
N PHE A 92 70.98 8.49 0.89
CA PHE A 92 69.57 8.64 0.52
C PHE A 92 68.97 9.91 1.13
N PRO A 93 69.23 11.10 0.56
CA PRO A 93 68.75 12.36 1.14
C PRO A 93 67.23 12.39 1.27
N ASP A 94 66.49 11.81 0.33
CA ASP A 94 65.02 11.82 0.30
C ASP A 94 64.35 10.72 1.18
N LEU A 95 65.12 9.97 1.97
CA LEU A 95 64.60 8.95 2.89
C LEU A 95 63.55 9.48 3.89
N PRO A 96 63.72 10.67 4.51
CA PRO A 96 62.70 11.23 5.41
C PRO A 96 61.37 11.50 4.70
N LEU A 97 61.38 11.84 3.40
CA LEU A 97 60.15 12.01 2.62
C LEU A 97 59.42 10.67 2.45
N GLN A 98 60.14 9.57 2.26
CA GLN A 98 59.56 8.22 2.18
C GLN A 98 58.99 7.77 3.54
N LEU A 99 59.67 8.08 4.65
CA LEU A 99 59.18 7.83 6.00
C LEU A 99 57.92 8.66 6.33
N ALA A 100 57.87 9.93 5.90
CA ALA A 100 56.68 10.75 6.04
C ALA A 100 55.48 10.18 5.27
N GLU A 101 55.69 9.64 4.06
CA GLU A 101 54.64 8.95 3.30
C GLU A 101 54.15 7.66 3.99
N VAL A 102 55.06 6.92 4.65
CA VAL A 102 54.71 5.78 5.52
C VAL A 102 53.78 6.24 6.64
N PHE A 103 54.14 7.30 7.37
CA PHE A 103 53.34 7.80 8.48
C PHE A 103 51.98 8.34 8.04
N LEU A 104 51.90 9.03 6.89
CA LEU A 104 50.63 9.44 6.29
C LEU A 104 49.71 8.25 6.00
N ARG A 105 50.25 7.12 5.52
CA ARG A 105 49.47 5.89 5.28
C ARG A 105 49.06 5.17 6.55
N LYS A 106 49.76 5.41 7.67
CA LYS A 106 49.40 4.93 9.01
C LYS A 106 48.45 5.88 9.75
N GLU A 107 47.98 6.94 9.07
CA GLU A 107 47.15 8.00 9.66
C GLU A 107 47.82 8.70 10.86
N ASP A 108 49.16 8.78 10.86
CA ASP A 108 49.96 9.52 11.86
C ASP A 108 50.60 10.78 11.22
N PRO A 109 49.81 11.85 10.99
CA PRO A 109 50.33 13.06 10.38
C PRO A 109 51.34 13.79 11.27
N ASP A 110 51.32 13.59 12.59
CA ASP A 110 52.25 14.27 13.51
C ASP A 110 53.65 13.68 13.43
N ALA A 111 53.79 12.35 13.28
CA ALA A 111 55.08 11.74 12.97
C ALA A 111 55.60 12.16 11.59
N ALA A 112 54.73 12.21 10.58
CA ALA A 112 55.10 12.70 9.25
C ALA A 112 55.62 14.14 9.29
N ILE A 113 54.93 15.05 9.99
CA ILE A 113 55.34 16.46 10.16
C ILE A 113 56.73 16.54 10.79
N ARG A 114 57.01 15.77 11.86
CA ARG A 114 58.33 15.79 12.51
C ARG A 114 59.46 15.36 11.57
N GLU A 115 59.26 14.33 10.77
CA GLU A 115 60.24 13.89 9.76
C GLU A 115 60.48 14.96 8.69
N ILE A 116 59.41 15.60 8.21
CA ILE A 116 59.48 16.66 7.21
C ILE A 116 60.15 17.93 7.75
N ASP A 117 59.83 18.34 8.98
CA ASP A 117 60.42 19.53 9.61
C ASP A 117 61.94 19.37 9.77
N GLN A 118 62.40 18.18 10.20
CA GLN A 118 63.83 17.88 10.29
C GLN A 118 64.51 17.87 8.91
N TYR A 119 63.83 17.34 7.89
CA TYR A 119 64.33 17.34 6.52
C TYR A 119 64.46 18.76 5.94
N LEU A 120 63.46 19.62 6.19
CA LEU A 120 63.44 21.00 5.71
C LEU A 120 64.51 21.90 6.36
N GLN A 121 65.02 21.56 7.55
CA GLN A 121 66.17 22.26 8.14
C GLN A 121 67.43 22.13 7.26
N LYS A 122 67.58 21.02 6.53
CA LYS A 122 68.72 20.76 5.63
C LYS A 122 68.40 21.11 4.17
N TYR A 123 67.14 20.97 3.76
CA TYR A 123 66.68 21.18 2.39
C TYR A 123 65.46 22.14 2.35
N PRO A 124 65.65 23.45 2.65
CA PRO A 124 64.54 24.38 2.87
C PRO A 124 63.68 24.71 1.63
N GLU A 125 64.17 24.37 0.43
CA GLU A 125 63.52 24.68 -0.85
C GLU A 125 62.98 23.43 -1.57
N LYS A 126 62.90 22.27 -0.89
CA LYS A 126 62.37 21.05 -1.52
C LYS A 126 60.83 21.11 -1.66
N SER A 127 60.34 21.33 -2.88
CA SER A 127 58.90 21.36 -3.19
C SER A 127 58.12 20.13 -2.67
N ALA A 128 58.65 18.92 -2.88
CA ALA A 128 58.02 17.66 -2.45
C ALA A 128 57.79 17.57 -0.93
N ALA A 129 58.62 18.23 -0.11
CA ALA A 129 58.45 18.26 1.34
C ALA A 129 57.21 19.07 1.75
N PHE A 130 56.99 20.23 1.11
CA PHE A 130 55.81 21.06 1.35
C PHE A 130 54.52 20.43 0.82
N GLU A 131 54.59 19.64 -0.26
CA GLU A 131 53.46 18.85 -0.75
C GLU A 131 53.01 17.81 0.30
N ILE A 132 53.96 17.05 0.87
CA ILE A 132 53.68 16.08 1.94
C ILE A 132 53.15 16.79 3.19
N LEU A 133 53.74 17.94 3.55
CA LEU A 133 53.29 18.73 4.70
C LEU A 133 51.85 19.23 4.53
N GLY A 134 51.48 19.67 3.32
CA GLY A 134 50.11 20.04 2.98
C GLY A 134 49.14 18.86 3.15
N ARG A 135 49.52 17.66 2.70
CA ARG A 135 48.73 16.43 2.93
C ARG A 135 48.58 16.09 4.41
N CYS A 136 49.63 16.28 5.22
CA CYS A 136 49.55 16.09 6.67
C CYS A 136 48.47 16.99 7.29
N TYR A 137 48.46 18.28 6.94
CA TYR A 137 47.42 19.20 7.42
C TYR A 137 46.03 18.87 6.88
N ALA A 138 45.92 18.40 5.62
CA ALA A 138 44.65 17.96 5.05
C ALA A 138 44.07 16.74 5.80
N VAL A 139 44.91 15.78 6.20
CA VAL A 139 44.48 14.64 7.05
C VAL A 139 43.99 15.13 8.41
N LYS A 140 44.63 16.16 8.97
CA LYS A 140 44.18 16.85 10.20
C LYS A 140 42.95 17.75 9.99
N ARG A 141 42.42 17.84 8.76
CA ARG A 141 41.32 18.74 8.34
C ARG A 141 41.61 20.24 8.52
N ASP A 142 42.88 20.62 8.66
CA ASP A 142 43.33 22.02 8.65
C ASP A 142 43.59 22.43 7.20
N TYR A 143 42.51 22.60 6.42
CA TYR A 143 42.60 22.85 4.98
C TYR A 143 43.24 24.19 4.62
N ALA A 144 43.20 25.18 5.54
CA ALA A 144 43.87 26.47 5.36
C ALA A 144 45.40 26.33 5.38
N LYS A 145 45.94 25.59 6.38
CA LYS A 145 47.37 25.29 6.38
C LYS A 145 47.76 24.36 5.24
N ALA A 146 46.90 23.40 4.90
CA ALA A 146 47.14 22.53 3.76
C ALA A 146 47.32 23.35 2.46
N GLU A 147 46.41 24.29 2.19
CA GLU A 147 46.50 25.22 1.06
C GLU A 147 47.80 26.03 1.07
N GLU A 148 48.18 26.59 2.23
CA GLU A 148 49.43 27.36 2.36
C GLU A 148 50.65 26.53 1.92
N GLN A 149 50.75 25.29 2.40
CA GLN A 149 51.87 24.41 2.07
C GLN A 149 51.82 23.93 0.62
N PHE A 150 50.65 23.63 0.06
CA PHE A 150 50.52 23.29 -1.36
C PHE A 150 50.91 24.45 -2.26
N LEU A 151 50.45 25.67 -1.97
CA LEU A 151 50.83 26.87 -2.71
C LEU A 151 52.35 27.14 -2.61
N ARG A 152 52.96 26.84 -1.46
CA ARG A 152 54.41 26.94 -1.29
C ARG A 152 55.15 25.89 -2.14
N ALA A 153 54.67 24.65 -2.17
CA ALA A 153 55.22 23.60 -3.03
C ALA A 153 55.15 24.01 -4.52
N ILE A 154 54.02 24.56 -4.96
CA ILE A 154 53.80 25.02 -6.34
C ILE A 154 54.69 26.23 -6.69
N ARG A 155 54.94 27.14 -5.74
CA ARG A 155 55.87 28.27 -5.95
C ARG A 155 57.31 27.80 -6.13
N LEU A 156 57.73 26.76 -5.40
CA LEU A 156 59.08 26.19 -5.49
C LEU A 156 59.27 25.32 -6.74
N ASP A 157 58.21 24.65 -7.18
CA ASP A 157 58.19 23.89 -8.43
C ASP A 157 56.81 24.02 -9.10
N SER A 158 56.73 24.82 -10.16
CA SER A 158 55.50 25.07 -10.90
C SER A 158 54.97 23.85 -11.66
N ASN A 159 55.77 22.76 -11.74
CA ASN A 159 55.43 21.49 -12.35
C ASN A 159 55.04 20.42 -11.33
N ASN A 160 54.95 20.75 -10.04
CA ASN A 160 54.48 19.83 -9.01
C ASN A 160 52.95 19.62 -9.13
N VAL A 161 52.56 18.73 -10.04
CA VAL A 161 51.15 18.40 -10.33
C VAL A 161 50.46 17.76 -9.13
N ASP A 162 51.18 16.99 -8.31
CA ASP A 162 50.62 16.37 -7.11
C ASP A 162 50.16 17.44 -6.10
N ALA A 163 50.96 18.49 -5.89
CA ALA A 163 50.58 19.62 -5.05
C ALA A 163 49.35 20.37 -5.58
N GLU A 164 49.26 20.59 -6.90
CA GLU A 164 48.08 21.20 -7.54
C GLU A 164 46.81 20.33 -7.37
N ILE A 165 46.92 19.01 -7.56
CA ILE A 165 45.80 18.07 -7.38
C ILE A 165 45.34 18.06 -5.91
N HIS A 166 46.25 18.02 -4.96
CA HIS A 166 45.90 18.04 -3.54
C HIS A 166 45.33 19.40 -3.10
N LEU A 167 45.81 20.51 -3.68
CA LEU A 167 45.21 21.82 -3.49
C LEU A 167 43.77 21.87 -4.00
N VAL A 168 43.49 21.35 -5.20
CA VAL A 168 42.11 21.26 -5.74
C VAL A 168 41.20 20.51 -4.76
N ARG A 169 41.65 19.37 -4.22
CA ARG A 169 40.88 18.60 -3.24
C ARG A 169 40.63 19.39 -1.95
N ALA A 170 41.63 20.12 -1.45
CA ALA A 170 41.47 20.98 -0.27
C ALA A 170 40.46 22.12 -0.55
N LEU A 171 40.54 22.77 -1.72
CA LEU A 171 39.60 23.81 -2.14
C LEU A 171 38.16 23.30 -2.24
N VAL A 172 37.96 22.07 -2.74
CA VAL A 172 36.65 21.40 -2.75
C VAL A 172 36.12 21.18 -1.33
N HIS A 173 36.95 20.73 -0.40
CA HIS A 173 36.56 20.58 1.01
C HIS A 173 36.24 21.91 1.72
N MET A 174 36.78 23.02 1.22
CA MET A 174 36.50 24.38 1.70
C MET A 174 35.33 25.06 0.95
N ASP A 175 34.59 24.33 0.11
CA ASP A 175 33.52 24.89 -0.74
C ASP A 175 33.98 26.03 -1.69
N ARG A 176 35.28 26.10 -2.01
CA ARG A 176 35.87 27.11 -2.93
C ARG A 176 35.91 26.61 -4.36
N TRP A 177 34.71 26.33 -4.89
CA TRP A 177 34.48 25.69 -6.18
C TRP A 177 35.06 26.43 -7.41
N PRO A 178 34.92 27.77 -7.55
CA PRO A 178 35.47 28.48 -8.71
C PRO A 178 36.99 28.39 -8.77
N GLU A 179 37.65 28.41 -7.61
CA GLU A 179 39.10 28.34 -7.50
C GLU A 179 39.60 26.93 -7.81
N ALA A 180 38.92 25.90 -7.28
CA ALA A 180 39.20 24.51 -7.63
C ALA A 180 39.08 24.27 -9.15
N ARG A 181 38.02 24.80 -9.78
CA ARG A 181 37.82 24.73 -11.23
C ARG A 181 38.95 25.45 -12.00
N HIS A 182 39.31 26.66 -11.57
CA HIS A 182 40.40 27.42 -12.20
C HIS A 182 41.73 26.66 -12.15
N ARG A 183 42.08 26.10 -10.97
CA ARG A 183 43.28 25.26 -10.81
C ARG A 183 43.26 24.04 -11.71
N LEU A 184 42.12 23.34 -11.82
CA LEU A 184 41.98 22.19 -12.74
C LEU A 184 42.21 22.60 -14.21
N HIS A 185 41.66 23.74 -14.65
CA HIS A 185 41.92 24.24 -15.99
C HIS A 185 43.38 24.61 -16.23
N GLU A 186 44.08 25.16 -15.24
CA GLU A 186 45.52 25.43 -15.34
C GLU A 186 46.33 24.13 -15.46
N ILE A 187 46.00 23.08 -14.70
CA ILE A 187 46.63 21.76 -14.84
C ILE A 187 46.41 21.21 -16.26
N ILE A 188 45.17 21.27 -16.77
CA ILE A 188 44.81 20.79 -18.11
C ILE A 188 45.48 21.64 -19.20
N ARG A 189 45.63 22.95 -18.99
CA ARG A 189 46.30 23.84 -19.93
C ARG A 189 47.80 23.52 -20.04
N LYS A 190 48.46 23.22 -18.91
CA LYS A 190 49.86 22.79 -18.87
C LYS A 190 50.04 21.39 -19.48
N ASN A 191 49.11 20.48 -19.23
CA ASN A 191 49.10 19.13 -19.79
C ASN A 191 47.68 18.66 -20.10
N ALA A 192 47.31 18.71 -21.38
CA ALA A 192 45.98 18.34 -21.86
C ALA A 192 45.67 16.84 -21.69
N GLU A 193 46.70 16.00 -21.55
CA GLU A 193 46.58 14.54 -21.37
C GLU A 193 46.54 14.13 -19.89
N ASN A 194 46.46 15.08 -18.96
CA ASN A 194 46.32 14.76 -17.54
C ASN A 194 44.91 14.22 -17.24
N ARG A 195 44.76 12.89 -17.35
CA ARG A 195 43.50 12.17 -17.08
C ARG A 195 42.95 12.50 -15.68
N VAL A 196 43.78 12.55 -14.65
CA VAL A 196 43.33 12.76 -13.26
C VAL A 196 42.64 14.12 -13.13
N ALA A 197 43.18 15.16 -13.77
CA ALA A 197 42.55 16.48 -13.78
C ALA A 197 41.18 16.47 -14.48
N TRP A 198 41.04 15.75 -15.60
CA TRP A 198 39.75 15.58 -16.27
C TRP A 198 38.72 14.83 -15.42
N VAL A 199 39.13 13.77 -14.70
CA VAL A 199 38.24 13.04 -13.78
C VAL A 199 37.79 13.94 -12.64
N LEU A 200 38.71 14.69 -12.03
CA LEU A 200 38.39 15.63 -10.94
C LEU A 200 37.48 16.77 -11.41
N LEU A 201 37.68 17.27 -12.64
CA LEU A 201 36.77 18.25 -13.24
C LEU A 201 35.37 17.65 -13.42
N GLY A 202 35.26 16.43 -13.96
CA GLY A 202 33.98 15.74 -14.08
C GLY A 202 33.26 15.56 -12.72
N GLN A 203 34.01 15.22 -11.67
CA GLN A 203 33.48 15.10 -10.30
C GLN A 203 32.99 16.44 -9.76
N LEU A 204 33.77 17.51 -9.95
CA LEU A 204 33.40 18.87 -9.52
C LEU A 204 32.13 19.34 -10.23
N GLU A 205 32.06 19.19 -11.55
CA GLU A 205 30.88 19.61 -12.33
C GLU A 205 29.65 18.77 -12.00
N THR A 206 29.82 17.45 -11.75
CA THR A 206 28.73 16.59 -11.29
C THR A 206 28.18 17.04 -9.94
N ALA A 207 29.05 17.37 -8.98
CA ALA A 207 28.66 17.87 -7.66
C ALA A 207 27.91 19.21 -7.73
N LYS A 208 28.17 20.01 -8.77
CA LYS A 208 27.48 21.28 -9.03
C LYS A 208 26.21 21.17 -9.86
N GLY A 209 25.88 19.98 -10.37
CA GLY A 209 24.74 19.78 -11.27
C GLY A 209 24.99 20.26 -12.71
N ASN A 210 26.24 20.59 -13.07
CA ASN A 210 26.63 21.00 -14.41
C ASN A 210 26.84 19.76 -15.29
N HIS A 211 25.72 19.10 -15.63
CA HIS A 211 25.72 17.76 -16.23
C HIS A 211 26.43 17.69 -17.59
N GLU A 212 26.29 18.71 -18.44
CA GLU A 212 26.93 18.72 -19.77
C GLU A 212 28.44 18.96 -19.69
N GLU A 213 28.91 19.83 -18.79
CA GLU A 213 30.34 20.04 -18.52
C GLU A 213 30.98 18.78 -17.91
N ALA A 214 30.27 18.13 -16.98
CA ALA A 214 30.69 16.85 -16.41
C ALA A 214 30.83 15.77 -17.49
N LEU A 215 29.86 15.66 -18.40
CA LEU A 215 29.91 14.72 -19.53
C LEU A 215 31.14 14.97 -20.41
N LYS A 216 31.41 16.24 -20.78
CA LYS A 216 32.59 16.59 -21.58
C LYS A 216 33.89 16.19 -20.87
N ALA A 217 34.00 16.47 -19.57
CA ALA A 217 35.19 16.15 -18.79
C ALA A 217 35.42 14.63 -18.67
N TYR A 218 34.39 13.86 -18.34
CA TYR A 218 34.49 12.40 -18.30
C TYR A 218 34.72 11.77 -19.68
N GLN A 219 34.16 12.35 -20.74
CA GLN A 219 34.42 11.91 -22.11
C GLN A 219 35.91 12.07 -22.44
N LYS A 220 36.51 13.22 -22.10
CA LYS A 220 37.96 13.44 -22.25
C LYS A 220 38.78 12.46 -21.41
N ALA A 221 38.43 12.24 -20.14
CA ALA A 221 39.11 11.26 -19.30
C ALA A 221 39.06 9.83 -19.87
N SER A 222 37.89 9.40 -20.36
CA SER A 222 37.70 8.06 -20.94
C SER A 222 38.33 7.89 -22.33
N ALA A 223 38.57 8.98 -23.06
CA ALA A 223 39.30 8.95 -24.32
C ALA A 223 40.81 8.78 -24.09
N LEU A 224 41.34 9.37 -23.02
CA LEU A 224 42.75 9.22 -22.62
C LEU A 224 43.04 7.82 -22.05
N ASP A 225 42.08 7.22 -21.35
CA ASP A 225 42.16 5.85 -20.86
C ASP A 225 40.82 5.13 -21.11
N PRO A 226 40.73 4.33 -22.19
CA PRO A 226 39.54 3.54 -22.46
C PRO A 226 39.20 2.57 -21.31
N GLY A 227 40.16 2.17 -20.47
CA GLY A 227 39.94 1.33 -19.29
C GLY A 227 39.31 2.04 -18.09
N ASP A 228 39.07 3.35 -18.16
CA ASP A 228 38.45 4.14 -17.11
C ASP A 228 36.94 3.86 -16.96
N LEU A 229 36.63 2.73 -16.31
CA LEU A 229 35.25 2.33 -16.02
C LEU A 229 34.51 3.35 -15.16
N TYR A 230 35.21 4.09 -14.29
CA TYR A 230 34.59 5.10 -13.43
C TYR A 230 34.02 6.25 -14.25
N SER A 231 34.83 6.85 -15.12
CA SER A 231 34.39 7.96 -15.98
C SER A 231 33.24 7.54 -16.90
N GLN A 232 33.33 6.35 -17.50
CA GLN A 232 32.27 5.82 -18.37
C GLN A 232 30.98 5.53 -17.57
N PHE A 233 31.09 4.95 -16.38
CA PHE A 233 29.94 4.72 -15.52
C PHE A 233 29.24 6.03 -15.12
N MET A 234 30.02 7.05 -14.75
CA MET A 234 29.48 8.37 -14.41
C MET A 234 28.81 9.04 -15.61
N MET A 235 29.40 8.94 -16.81
CA MET A 235 28.77 9.41 -18.04
C MET A 235 27.43 8.73 -18.29
N GLY A 236 27.40 7.39 -18.27
CA GLY A 236 26.17 6.63 -18.47
C GLY A 236 25.08 7.01 -17.47
N ARG A 237 25.43 7.18 -16.19
CA ARG A 237 24.48 7.62 -15.16
C ARG A 237 23.92 9.01 -15.43
N ILE A 238 24.77 9.96 -15.81
CA ILE A 238 24.32 11.33 -16.13
C ILE A 238 23.40 11.31 -17.35
N LEU A 239 23.77 10.60 -18.42
CA LEU A 239 22.93 10.47 -19.63
C LEU A 239 21.56 9.87 -19.32
N LEU A 240 21.51 8.80 -18.53
CA LEU A 240 20.25 8.18 -18.10
C LEU A 240 19.42 9.12 -17.22
N GLY A 241 20.06 9.88 -16.32
CA GLY A 241 19.41 10.92 -15.51
C GLY A 241 18.81 12.06 -16.34
N LEU A 242 19.48 12.44 -17.43
CA LEU A 242 18.98 13.41 -18.42
C LEU A 242 17.94 12.82 -19.39
N LYS A 243 17.49 11.57 -19.17
CA LYS A 243 16.58 10.82 -20.06
C LYS A 243 17.12 10.62 -21.49
N ARG A 244 18.42 10.77 -21.72
CA ARG A 244 19.12 10.41 -22.97
C ARG A 244 19.40 8.89 -22.99
N ILE A 245 18.31 8.12 -22.93
CA ILE A 245 18.33 6.67 -22.65
C ILE A 245 19.20 5.90 -23.65
N ASN A 246 19.10 6.23 -24.94
CA ASN A 246 19.85 5.53 -25.99
C ASN A 246 21.36 5.76 -25.90
N GLU A 247 21.80 6.96 -25.54
CA GLU A 247 23.22 7.26 -25.37
C GLU A 247 23.78 6.60 -24.11
N GLY A 248 23.02 6.59 -23.01
CA GLY A 248 23.37 5.83 -21.82
C GLY A 248 23.49 4.32 -22.07
N ASP A 249 22.61 3.77 -22.91
CA ASP A 249 22.65 2.37 -23.35
C ASP A 249 23.90 2.06 -24.18
N GLN A 250 24.29 2.96 -25.09
CA GLN A 250 25.53 2.82 -25.87
C GLN A 250 26.77 2.81 -24.97
N VAL A 251 26.81 3.64 -23.93
CA VAL A 251 27.90 3.64 -22.95
C VAL A 251 27.93 2.30 -22.19
N ALA A 252 26.76 1.79 -21.77
CA ALA A 252 26.66 0.48 -21.11
C ALA A 252 27.18 -0.66 -22.00
N ASP A 253 26.77 -0.69 -23.27
CA ASP A 253 27.20 -1.69 -24.25
C ASP A 253 28.70 -1.60 -24.53
N GLY A 254 29.25 -0.38 -24.65
CA GLY A 254 30.69 -0.17 -24.82
C GLY A 254 31.54 -0.62 -23.62
N ILE A 255 31.00 -0.52 -22.40
CA ILE A 255 31.62 -1.10 -21.20
C ILE A 255 31.56 -2.64 -21.28
N LEU A 256 30.38 -3.21 -21.52
CA LEU A 256 30.16 -4.66 -21.53
C LEU A 256 30.87 -5.38 -22.67
N GLN A 257 31.08 -4.74 -23.81
CA GLN A 257 31.87 -5.31 -24.91
C GLN A 257 33.33 -5.58 -24.50
N ARG A 258 33.90 -4.71 -23.65
CA ARG A 258 35.29 -4.81 -23.18
C ARG A 258 35.40 -5.61 -21.88
N ALA A 259 34.40 -5.47 -21.01
CA ALA A 259 34.31 -6.15 -19.73
C ALA A 259 32.90 -6.75 -19.54
N PRO A 260 32.62 -7.96 -20.10
CA PRO A 260 31.29 -8.56 -20.17
C PRO A 260 30.57 -8.78 -18.83
N ASN A 261 31.33 -8.85 -17.73
CA ASN A 261 30.81 -9.04 -16.38
C ASN A 261 31.16 -7.89 -15.44
N SER A 262 31.47 -6.71 -15.97
CA SER A 262 31.70 -5.51 -15.15
C SER A 262 30.42 -5.11 -14.42
N GLN A 263 30.55 -4.78 -13.14
CA GLN A 263 29.42 -4.34 -12.33
C GLN A 263 28.83 -3.03 -12.91
N GLU A 264 29.68 -2.11 -13.33
CA GLU A 264 29.34 -0.79 -13.88
C GLU A 264 28.45 -0.91 -15.13
N GLY A 265 28.86 -1.73 -16.10
CA GLY A 265 28.11 -1.95 -17.34
C GLY A 265 26.74 -2.58 -17.07
N LEU A 266 26.69 -3.60 -16.21
CA LEU A 266 25.44 -4.28 -15.85
C LEU A 266 24.49 -3.38 -15.05
N LEU A 267 25.00 -2.52 -14.16
CA LEU A 267 24.19 -1.54 -13.44
C LEU A 267 23.58 -0.51 -14.40
N LEU A 268 24.36 0.01 -15.37
CA LEU A 268 23.82 0.91 -16.39
C LEU A 268 22.78 0.21 -17.26
N LYS A 269 23.04 -1.02 -17.69
CA LYS A 269 22.08 -1.80 -18.49
C LYS A 269 20.76 -2.03 -17.74
N GLY A 270 20.85 -2.38 -16.45
CA GLY A 270 19.68 -2.51 -15.58
C GLY A 270 18.89 -1.20 -15.48
N LEU A 271 19.58 -0.06 -15.34
CA LEU A 271 18.94 1.25 -15.30
C LEU A 271 18.26 1.61 -16.63
N THR A 272 18.89 1.32 -17.76
CA THR A 272 18.30 1.50 -19.08
C THR A 272 17.01 0.67 -19.22
N HIS A 273 17.04 -0.60 -18.83
CA HIS A 273 15.86 -1.47 -18.87
C HIS A 273 14.74 -0.93 -17.96
N LEU A 274 15.09 -0.48 -16.75
CA LEU A 274 14.13 0.11 -15.82
C LEU A 274 13.46 1.35 -16.40
N LEU A 275 14.22 2.27 -17.00
CA LEU A 275 13.71 3.49 -17.64
C LEU A 275 12.87 3.23 -18.89
N ARG A 276 13.06 2.07 -19.55
CA ARG A 276 12.22 1.60 -20.67
C ARG A 276 10.99 0.81 -20.20
N ASN A 277 10.74 0.69 -18.89
CA ASN A 277 9.71 -0.17 -18.27
C ASN A 277 9.88 -1.68 -18.53
N ASN A 278 11.09 -2.11 -18.90
CA ASN A 278 11.44 -3.53 -19.10
C ASN A 278 11.91 -4.13 -17.77
N HIS A 279 10.99 -4.27 -16.81
CA HIS A 279 11.32 -4.59 -15.42
C HIS A 279 11.95 -5.98 -15.24
N LYS A 280 11.61 -6.97 -16.07
CA LYS A 280 12.17 -8.34 -15.97
C LYS A 280 13.64 -8.39 -16.37
N GLU A 281 13.98 -7.70 -17.45
CA GLU A 281 15.34 -7.54 -17.95
C GLU A 281 16.17 -6.73 -16.95
N ALA A 282 15.60 -5.66 -16.38
CA ALA A 282 16.24 -4.88 -15.32
C ALA A 282 16.62 -5.76 -14.11
N VAL A 283 15.70 -6.62 -13.65
CA VAL A 283 15.98 -7.60 -12.57
C VAL A 283 17.18 -8.47 -12.92
N THR A 284 17.23 -9.01 -14.14
CA THR A 284 18.33 -9.90 -14.55
C THR A 284 19.67 -9.17 -14.58
N SER A 285 19.71 -7.95 -15.12
CA SER A 285 20.93 -7.13 -15.15
C SER A 285 21.42 -6.79 -13.75
N PHE A 286 20.54 -6.31 -12.86
CA PHE A 286 20.92 -5.95 -11.49
C PHE A 286 21.32 -7.17 -10.65
N GLN A 287 20.61 -8.29 -10.75
CA GLN A 287 20.99 -9.53 -10.07
C GLN A 287 22.38 -10.00 -10.50
N THR A 288 22.68 -9.92 -11.80
CA THR A 288 23.98 -10.31 -12.33
C THR A 288 25.09 -9.35 -11.84
N ALA A 289 24.82 -8.04 -11.84
CA ALA A 289 25.74 -7.02 -11.34
C ALA A 289 26.13 -7.22 -9.86
N LEU A 290 25.21 -7.78 -9.07
CA LEU A 290 25.36 -7.98 -7.62
C LEU A 290 26.00 -9.32 -7.23
N ARG A 291 26.30 -10.22 -8.18
CA ARG A 291 26.92 -11.54 -7.88
C ARG A 291 28.35 -11.42 -7.36
N SER A 292 29.12 -10.48 -7.88
CA SER A 292 30.55 -10.32 -7.56
C SER A 292 30.78 -9.44 -6.33
N ARG A 293 30.02 -8.34 -6.23
CA ARG A 293 30.16 -7.33 -5.18
C ARG A 293 28.80 -6.75 -4.83
N SER A 294 28.50 -6.64 -3.54
CA SER A 294 27.30 -5.93 -3.09
C SER A 294 27.40 -4.43 -3.40
N ASN A 295 26.30 -3.81 -3.83
CA ASN A 295 26.25 -2.41 -4.26
C ASN A 295 24.95 -1.75 -3.78
N LEU A 296 25.08 -0.59 -3.12
CA LEU A 296 23.96 0.15 -2.53
C LEU A 296 22.85 0.45 -3.54
N MET A 297 23.21 1.06 -4.67
CA MET A 297 22.27 1.46 -5.72
C MET A 297 21.77 0.25 -6.50
N GLY A 298 22.61 -0.77 -6.69
CA GLY A 298 22.19 -2.02 -7.32
C GLY A 298 21.05 -2.71 -6.55
N HIS A 299 21.17 -2.83 -5.23
CA HIS A 299 20.08 -3.36 -4.40
C HIS A 299 18.84 -2.46 -4.43
N TYR A 300 19.01 -1.15 -4.36
CA TYR A 300 17.90 -0.20 -4.46
C TYR A 300 17.10 -0.36 -5.76
N PHE A 301 17.77 -0.31 -6.92
CA PHE A 301 17.07 -0.40 -8.20
C PHE A 301 16.56 -1.81 -8.52
N LEU A 302 17.20 -2.86 -7.99
CA LEU A 302 16.63 -4.21 -8.03
C LEU A 302 15.33 -4.28 -7.22
N GLY A 303 15.29 -3.65 -6.05
CA GLY A 303 14.07 -3.50 -5.24
C GLY A 303 12.96 -2.74 -5.97
N VAL A 304 13.29 -1.63 -6.64
CA VAL A 304 12.34 -0.88 -7.49
C VAL A 304 11.82 -1.76 -8.63
N SER A 305 12.69 -2.53 -9.28
CA SER A 305 12.27 -3.43 -10.36
C SER A 305 11.32 -4.53 -9.87
N HIS A 306 11.58 -5.12 -8.69
CA HIS A 306 10.66 -6.07 -8.06
C HIS A 306 9.33 -5.43 -7.65
N TYR A 307 9.34 -4.17 -7.18
CA TYR A 307 8.12 -3.43 -6.85
C TYR A 307 7.20 -3.27 -8.06
N HIS A 308 7.73 -2.89 -9.22
CA HIS A 308 6.93 -2.77 -10.46
C HIS A 308 6.42 -4.12 -11.00
N LEU A 309 7.07 -5.23 -10.64
CA LEU A 309 6.61 -6.58 -10.94
C LEU A 309 5.64 -7.13 -9.88
N GLU A 310 5.23 -6.32 -8.91
CA GLU A 310 4.39 -6.70 -7.75
C GLU A 310 4.99 -7.83 -6.88
N GLN A 311 6.30 -8.02 -6.95
CA GLN A 311 7.05 -9.01 -6.17
C GLN A 311 7.48 -8.40 -4.83
N PHE A 312 6.49 -8.04 -4.01
CA PHE A 312 6.69 -7.18 -2.84
C PHE A 312 7.70 -7.71 -1.80
N GLU A 313 7.68 -9.01 -1.48
CA GLU A 313 8.65 -9.59 -0.53
C GLU A 313 10.09 -9.50 -1.04
N LEU A 314 10.30 -9.71 -2.35
CA LEU A 314 11.62 -9.54 -2.96
C LEU A 314 12.05 -8.07 -2.93
N ALA A 315 11.12 -7.15 -3.20
CA ALA A 315 11.38 -5.71 -3.12
C ALA A 315 11.81 -5.30 -1.70
N VAL A 316 11.08 -5.71 -0.66
CA VAL A 316 11.41 -5.48 0.75
C VAL A 316 12.82 -5.98 1.06
N ASN A 317 13.15 -7.23 0.67
CA ASN A 317 14.47 -7.79 0.92
C ASN A 317 15.60 -6.96 0.29
N GLN A 318 15.42 -6.49 -0.94
CA GLN A 318 16.45 -5.69 -1.62
C GLN A 318 16.58 -4.29 -1.03
N PHE A 319 15.47 -3.63 -0.65
CA PHE A 319 15.55 -2.36 0.07
C PHE A 319 16.25 -2.51 1.41
N GLN A 320 15.99 -3.59 2.15
CA GLN A 320 16.70 -3.88 3.39
C GLN A 320 18.20 -4.08 3.17
N ARG A 321 18.61 -4.84 2.15
CA ARG A 321 20.04 -4.99 1.79
C ARG A 321 20.71 -3.66 1.43
N SER A 322 19.97 -2.75 0.80
CA SER A 322 20.45 -1.38 0.56
C SER A 322 20.66 -0.63 1.89
N LEU A 323 19.73 -0.76 2.84
CA LEU A 323 19.83 -0.16 4.17
C LEU A 323 20.90 -0.80 5.06
N ASP A 324 21.21 -2.08 4.87
CA ASP A 324 22.31 -2.75 5.58
C ASP A 324 23.68 -2.15 5.19
N LEU A 325 23.81 -1.71 3.92
CA LEU A 325 24.99 -0.99 3.44
C LEU A 325 25.02 0.48 3.87
N ALA A 326 23.86 1.14 3.88
CA ALA A 326 23.72 2.54 4.27
C ALA A 326 22.43 2.77 5.08
N PRO A 327 22.49 2.67 6.42
CA PRO A 327 21.29 2.75 7.26
C PRO A 327 20.51 4.07 7.18
N ARG A 328 21.11 5.15 6.69
CA ARG A 328 20.46 6.46 6.51
C ARG A 328 20.03 6.74 5.07
N PHE A 329 20.02 5.73 4.19
CA PHE A 329 19.66 5.93 2.79
C PHE A 329 18.13 6.12 2.61
N VAL A 330 17.71 7.39 2.64
CA VAL A 330 16.30 7.81 2.61
C VAL A 330 15.50 7.21 1.43
N PRO A 331 15.99 7.19 0.18
CA PRO A 331 15.22 6.63 -0.95
C PRO A 331 14.78 5.17 -0.72
N ALA A 332 15.65 4.34 -0.15
CA ALA A 332 15.28 2.95 0.15
C ALA A 332 14.22 2.86 1.27
N ARG A 333 14.27 3.74 2.28
CA ARG A 333 13.24 3.79 3.34
C ARG A 333 11.88 4.24 2.81
N ILE A 334 11.86 5.22 1.90
CA ILE A 334 10.62 5.66 1.24
C ILE A 334 10.00 4.51 0.45
N MET A 335 10.80 3.83 -0.38
CA MET A 335 10.29 2.71 -1.16
C MET A 335 9.86 1.53 -0.28
N LEU A 336 10.60 1.22 0.78
CA LEU A 336 10.22 0.21 1.76
C LEU A 336 8.88 0.55 2.43
N THR A 337 8.70 1.80 2.86
CA THR A 337 7.44 2.31 3.41
C THR A 337 6.28 2.12 2.42
N THR A 338 6.47 2.49 1.16
CA THR A 338 5.49 2.33 0.08
C THR A 338 5.11 0.86 -0.14
N VAL A 339 6.08 -0.05 -0.15
CA VAL A 339 5.80 -1.49 -0.33
C VAL A 339 5.04 -2.06 0.87
N LEU A 340 5.42 -1.69 2.09
CA LEU A 340 4.74 -2.13 3.31
C LEU A 340 3.28 -1.65 3.35
N LEU A 341 3.00 -0.42 2.89
CA LEU A 341 1.63 0.07 2.73
C LEU A 341 0.82 -0.78 1.74
N LYS A 342 1.40 -1.14 0.58
CA LYS A 342 0.74 -2.00 -0.41
C LYS A 342 0.42 -3.39 0.15
N GLN A 343 1.28 -3.90 1.03
CA GLN A 343 1.08 -5.16 1.76
C GLN A 343 0.15 -5.02 2.97
N LYS A 344 -0.38 -3.82 3.25
CA LYS A 344 -1.22 -3.51 4.43
C LYS A 344 -0.50 -3.72 5.79
N ARG A 345 0.83 -3.67 5.79
CA ARG A 345 1.69 -3.77 6.99
C ARG A 345 1.89 -2.37 7.58
N PHE A 346 0.79 -1.78 8.07
CA PHE A 346 0.73 -0.34 8.37
C PHE A 346 1.67 0.10 9.50
N GLU A 347 1.80 -0.67 10.59
CA GLU A 347 2.72 -0.32 11.70
C GLU A 347 4.19 -0.29 11.26
N GLU A 348 4.60 -1.26 10.44
CA GLU A 348 5.95 -1.33 9.90
C GLU A 348 6.21 -0.19 8.91
N ALA A 349 5.23 0.11 8.04
CA ALA A 349 5.32 1.25 7.14
C ALA A 349 5.51 2.56 7.90
N MET A 350 4.69 2.80 8.94
CA MET A 350 4.82 4.00 9.78
C MET A 350 6.19 4.08 10.46
N THR A 351 6.71 2.95 10.95
CA THR A 351 8.03 2.87 11.58
C THR A 351 9.15 3.25 10.60
N GLU A 352 9.13 2.69 9.40
CA GLU A 352 10.14 2.99 8.37
C GLU A 352 10.03 4.42 7.82
N GLY A 353 8.80 4.95 7.70
CA GLY A 353 8.55 6.35 7.37
C GLY A 353 9.14 7.32 8.40
N LYS A 354 8.91 7.06 9.70
CA LYS A 354 9.49 7.87 10.80
C LYS A 354 11.03 7.82 10.78
N LYS A 355 11.62 6.66 10.47
CA LYS A 355 13.09 6.55 10.28
C LYS A 355 13.59 7.32 9.05
N ALA A 356 12.78 7.42 7.99
CA ALA A 356 13.11 8.22 6.81
C ALA A 356 13.18 9.72 7.16
N LEU A 357 12.19 10.24 7.90
CA LEU A 357 12.19 11.63 8.40
C LEU A 357 13.40 11.90 9.30
N ALA A 358 13.72 11.00 10.23
CA ALA A 358 14.88 11.13 11.12
C ALA A 358 16.23 11.13 10.36
N SER A 359 16.28 10.57 9.15
CA SER A 359 17.50 10.47 8.33
C SER A 359 17.62 11.58 7.28
N GLY A 360 16.52 12.20 6.86
CA GLY A 360 16.44 13.11 5.71
C GLY A 360 15.84 14.48 5.98
N GLY A 361 15.33 14.74 7.19
CA GLY A 361 14.60 15.97 7.50
C GLY A 361 13.12 15.90 7.07
N GLU A 362 12.44 17.04 7.13
CA GLU A 362 11.02 17.16 6.77
C GLU A 362 10.80 16.89 5.27
N ASN A 363 9.92 15.95 4.94
CA ASN A 363 9.62 15.55 3.56
C ASN A 363 8.13 15.25 3.40
N GLY A 364 7.44 16.05 2.59
CA GLY A 364 5.99 15.93 2.40
C GLY A 364 5.52 14.57 1.88
N LEU A 365 6.29 13.91 1.01
CA LEU A 365 5.95 12.56 0.54
C LEU A 365 5.96 11.55 1.68
N VAL A 366 6.93 11.65 2.60
CA VAL A 366 7.03 10.73 3.74
C VAL A 366 5.89 10.96 4.72
N HIS A 367 5.54 12.23 5.00
CA HIS A 367 4.36 12.56 5.80
C HIS A 367 3.06 12.00 5.17
N SER A 368 2.87 12.11 3.86
CA SER A 368 1.71 11.48 3.18
C SER A 368 1.70 9.94 3.31
N LEU A 369 2.87 9.29 3.22
CA LEU A 369 2.98 7.84 3.43
C LEU A 369 2.66 7.44 4.87
N ILE A 370 3.13 8.20 5.87
CA ILE A 370 2.80 7.99 7.29
C ILE A 370 1.30 8.21 7.50
N GLY A 371 0.72 9.28 6.97
CA GLY A 371 -0.72 9.54 7.05
C GLY A 371 -1.55 8.41 6.44
N SER A 372 -1.07 7.82 5.35
CA SER A 372 -1.70 6.64 4.72
C SER A 372 -1.62 5.39 5.62
N ALA A 373 -0.51 5.20 6.33
CA ALA A 373 -0.37 4.11 7.31
C ALA A 373 -1.33 4.32 8.49
N SER A 374 -1.37 5.54 9.03
CA SER A 374 -2.27 5.94 10.12
C SER A 374 -3.73 5.75 9.74
N LEU A 375 -4.12 6.10 8.52
CA LEU A 375 -5.46 5.85 7.97
C LEU A 375 -5.79 4.35 7.96
N GLY A 376 -4.84 3.52 7.50
CA GLY A 376 -4.98 2.05 7.51
C GLY A 376 -5.11 1.43 8.90
N LEU A 377 -4.57 2.09 9.92
CA LEU A 377 -4.70 1.72 11.33
C LEU A 377 -5.96 2.28 12.00
N GLY A 378 -6.78 3.06 11.29
CA GLY A 378 -7.95 3.74 11.85
C GLY A 378 -7.60 4.94 12.75
N ARG A 379 -6.36 5.43 12.70
CA ARG A 379 -5.90 6.60 13.47
C ARG A 379 -6.13 7.87 12.65
N TYR A 380 -7.39 8.25 12.54
CA TYR A 380 -7.83 9.29 11.59
C TYR A 380 -7.27 10.68 11.90
N GLU A 381 -7.20 11.08 13.17
CA GLU A 381 -6.64 12.38 13.56
C GLU A 381 -5.14 12.48 13.23
N GLU A 382 -4.35 11.43 13.56
CA GLU A 382 -2.93 11.33 13.20
C GLU A 382 -2.78 11.36 11.67
N ALA A 383 -3.64 10.64 10.93
CA ALA A 383 -3.61 10.64 9.47
C ALA A 383 -3.82 12.03 8.88
N MET A 384 -4.81 12.80 9.37
CA MET A 384 -5.09 14.14 8.85
C MET A 384 -3.96 15.11 9.17
N ALA A 385 -3.42 15.10 10.38
CA ALA A 385 -2.28 15.95 10.74
C ALA A 385 -1.05 15.68 9.86
N GLU A 386 -0.80 14.41 9.53
CA GLU A 386 0.30 14.03 8.63
C GLU A 386 0.03 14.45 7.18
N PHE A 387 -1.22 14.38 6.70
CA PHE A 387 -1.56 14.92 5.37
C PHE A 387 -1.48 16.44 5.32
N ASP A 388 -1.91 17.15 6.37
CA ASP A 388 -1.79 18.61 6.46
C ASP A 388 -0.31 19.00 6.43
N ARG A 389 0.54 18.32 7.20
CA ARG A 389 1.99 18.56 7.17
C ARG A 389 2.58 18.23 5.79
N ALA A 390 2.09 17.19 5.13
CA ALA A 390 2.52 16.85 3.78
C ALA A 390 2.23 17.97 2.77
N ILE A 391 1.04 18.56 2.85
CA ILE A 391 0.59 19.67 1.99
C ILE A 391 1.33 20.96 2.33
N GLU A 392 1.56 21.26 3.61
CA GLU A 392 2.36 22.43 4.03
C GLU A 392 3.78 22.40 3.46
N LEU A 393 4.40 21.21 3.45
CA LEU A 393 5.77 21.03 2.95
C LEU A 393 5.83 20.93 1.42
N ASN A 394 4.79 20.39 0.80
CA ASN A 394 4.68 20.26 -0.64
C ASN A 394 3.22 20.46 -1.09
N PRO A 395 2.82 21.71 -1.42
CA PRO A 395 1.47 22.03 -1.86
C PRO A 395 1.03 21.28 -3.12
N ASP A 396 1.97 20.86 -3.97
CA ASP A 396 1.68 20.19 -5.24
C ASP A 396 1.37 18.69 -5.07
N LEU A 397 1.26 18.19 -3.83
CA LEU A 397 1.07 16.78 -3.55
C LEU A 397 -0.40 16.34 -3.69
N ALA A 398 -0.84 16.17 -4.94
CA ALA A 398 -2.21 15.77 -5.29
C ALA A 398 -2.72 14.51 -4.55
N ASP A 399 -1.85 13.54 -4.27
CA ASP A 399 -2.20 12.30 -3.57
C ASP A 399 -2.64 12.54 -2.11
N ALA A 400 -2.07 13.54 -1.43
CA ALA A 400 -2.49 13.89 -0.06
C ALA A 400 -3.90 14.49 -0.06
N HIS A 401 -4.17 15.44 -0.96
CA HIS A 401 -5.51 15.99 -1.19
C HIS A 401 -6.53 14.90 -1.56
N PHE A 402 -6.19 14.00 -2.48
CA PHE A 402 -7.06 12.89 -2.86
C PHE A 402 -7.42 11.99 -1.67
N LYS A 403 -6.43 11.63 -0.82
CA LYS A 403 -6.65 10.81 0.38
C LYS A 403 -7.50 11.52 1.43
N LYS A 404 -7.29 12.83 1.65
CA LYS A 404 -8.17 13.64 2.51
C LYS A 404 -9.60 13.65 1.96
N GLY A 405 -9.77 13.88 0.66
CA GLY A 405 -11.07 13.84 -0.01
C GLY A 405 -11.81 12.51 0.19
N LEU A 406 -11.13 11.38 -0.01
CA LEU A 406 -11.68 10.06 0.28
C LEU A 406 -12.05 9.87 1.76
N PHE A 407 -11.25 10.40 2.67
CA PHE A 407 -11.54 10.36 4.10
C PHE A 407 -12.81 11.14 4.44
N TYR A 408 -12.94 12.39 3.99
CA TYR A 408 -14.14 13.20 4.25
C TYR A 408 -15.40 12.60 3.60
N LEU A 409 -15.29 12.01 2.41
CA LEU A 409 -16.39 11.23 1.81
C LEU A 409 -16.84 10.08 2.73
N SER A 410 -15.89 9.39 3.37
CA SER A 410 -16.21 8.28 4.29
C SER A 410 -16.86 8.76 5.60
N GLN A 411 -16.55 9.99 6.03
CA GLN A 411 -17.11 10.60 7.23
C GLN A 411 -18.50 11.22 7.00
N GLY A 412 -18.91 11.36 5.73
CA GLY A 412 -20.14 12.03 5.37
C GLY A 412 -20.05 13.55 5.44
N ASP A 413 -18.86 14.10 5.23
CA ASP A 413 -18.60 15.54 5.10
C ASP A 413 -18.39 15.86 3.60
N PRO A 414 -19.47 16.15 2.86
CA PRO A 414 -19.39 16.28 1.41
C PRO A 414 -18.70 17.57 0.97
N GLU A 415 -18.82 18.66 1.72
CA GLU A 415 -18.22 19.95 1.38
C GLU A 415 -16.69 19.90 1.42
N GLU A 416 -16.12 19.38 2.51
CA GLU A 416 -14.66 19.27 2.62
C GLU A 416 -14.12 18.21 1.65
N ALA A 417 -14.87 17.13 1.42
CA ALA A 417 -14.52 16.14 0.42
C ALA A 417 -14.43 16.74 -0.99
N GLU A 418 -15.41 17.56 -1.37
CA GLU A 418 -15.47 18.24 -2.67
C GLU A 418 -14.24 19.12 -2.85
N PHE A 419 -13.95 20.00 -1.89
CA PHE A 419 -12.77 20.88 -1.91
C PHE A 419 -11.46 20.10 -2.09
N GLN A 420 -11.22 19.07 -1.27
CA GLN A 420 -9.98 18.29 -1.34
C GLN A 420 -9.85 17.51 -2.66
N LEU A 421 -10.95 17.03 -3.22
CA LEU A 421 -10.94 16.34 -4.51
C LEU A 421 -10.75 17.29 -5.69
N GLU A 422 -11.28 18.51 -5.62
CA GLU A 422 -11.04 19.57 -6.61
C GLU A 422 -9.56 19.94 -6.66
N GLU A 423 -8.93 20.17 -5.50
CA GLU A 423 -7.49 20.41 -5.41
C GLU A 423 -6.67 19.25 -6.01
N ALA A 424 -7.04 18.01 -5.70
CA ALA A 424 -6.36 16.84 -6.25
C ALA A 424 -6.47 16.75 -7.78
N VAL A 425 -7.61 17.13 -8.36
CA VAL A 425 -7.82 17.17 -9.83
C VAL A 425 -7.07 18.34 -10.47
N ALA A 426 -7.02 19.49 -9.80
CA ALA A 426 -6.31 20.67 -10.29
C ALA A 426 -4.79 20.43 -10.34
N LEU A 427 -4.24 19.80 -9.29
CA LEU A 427 -2.80 19.51 -9.17
C LEU A 427 -2.33 18.38 -10.08
N ALA A 428 -3.17 17.37 -10.33
CA ALA A 428 -2.84 16.21 -11.17
C ALA A 428 -4.00 15.88 -12.14
N PRO A 429 -4.25 16.73 -13.15
CA PRO A 429 -5.41 16.61 -14.04
C PRO A 429 -5.43 15.34 -14.89
N GLU A 430 -4.28 14.69 -15.07
CA GLU A 430 -4.11 13.40 -15.75
C GLU A 430 -4.51 12.20 -14.90
N VAL A 431 -4.63 12.35 -13.56
CA VAL A 431 -5.01 11.25 -12.67
C VAL A 431 -6.51 11.03 -12.72
N MET A 432 -6.92 10.01 -13.47
CA MET A 432 -8.34 9.71 -13.71
C MET A 432 -9.12 9.39 -12.42
N ASN A 433 -8.48 8.74 -11.44
CA ASN A 433 -9.18 8.28 -10.22
C ASN A 433 -9.74 9.46 -9.41
N SER A 434 -8.98 10.52 -9.19
CA SER A 434 -9.44 11.72 -8.46
C SER A 434 -10.65 12.34 -9.16
N ARG A 435 -10.56 12.47 -10.49
CA ARG A 435 -11.60 13.02 -11.35
C ARG A 435 -12.89 12.18 -11.33
N ILE A 436 -12.76 10.84 -11.41
CA ILE A 436 -13.90 9.91 -11.36
C ILE A 436 -14.59 10.00 -10.00
N ILE A 437 -13.83 10.03 -8.90
CA ILE A 437 -14.40 10.09 -7.55
C ILE A 437 -15.14 11.42 -7.34
N LEU A 438 -14.55 12.54 -7.78
CA LEU A 438 -15.22 13.84 -7.74
C LEU A 438 -16.51 13.84 -8.58
N ALA A 439 -16.47 13.32 -9.81
CA ALA A 439 -17.67 13.23 -10.64
C ALA A 439 -18.75 12.34 -10.01
N VAL A 440 -18.38 11.19 -9.43
CA VAL A 440 -19.33 10.32 -8.71
C VAL A 440 -19.92 11.01 -7.49
N HIS A 441 -19.13 11.83 -6.79
CA HIS A 441 -19.61 12.68 -5.71
C HIS A 441 -20.71 13.64 -6.21
N HIS A 442 -20.48 14.37 -7.31
CA HIS A 442 -21.49 15.24 -7.92
C HIS A 442 -22.73 14.48 -8.42
N ILE A 443 -22.59 13.29 -9.01
CA ILE A 443 -23.73 12.44 -9.42
C ILE A 443 -24.62 12.12 -8.21
N ARG A 444 -24.03 11.79 -7.05
CA ARG A 444 -24.79 11.51 -5.83
C ARG A 444 -25.51 12.73 -5.27
N ARG A 445 -24.94 13.93 -5.45
CA ARG A 445 -25.56 15.22 -5.11
C ARG A 445 -26.57 15.72 -6.16
N GLN A 446 -26.77 14.96 -7.24
CA GLN A 446 -27.60 15.33 -8.39
C GLN A 446 -27.07 16.52 -9.21
N ASN A 447 -25.80 16.87 -9.05
CA ASN A 447 -25.09 17.91 -9.81
C ASN A 447 -24.55 17.31 -11.12
N TYR A 448 -25.45 16.83 -11.98
CA TYR A 448 -25.08 16.02 -13.14
C TYR A 448 -24.29 16.79 -14.21
N ASP A 449 -24.60 18.07 -14.40
CA ASP A 449 -23.87 18.94 -15.34
C ASP A 449 -22.40 19.09 -14.96
N GLU A 450 -22.16 19.25 -13.66
CA GLU A 450 -20.81 19.37 -13.12
C GLU A 450 -20.03 18.07 -13.24
N ALA A 451 -20.67 16.92 -12.95
CA ALA A 451 -20.07 15.62 -13.19
C ALA A 451 -19.69 15.41 -14.67
N LEU A 452 -20.54 15.82 -15.61
CA LEU A 452 -20.27 15.72 -17.05
C LEU A 452 -19.14 16.66 -17.47
N ARG A 453 -19.08 17.89 -16.94
CA ARG A 453 -17.99 18.85 -17.18
C ARG A 453 -16.65 18.28 -16.72
N ILE A 454 -16.57 17.85 -15.45
CA ILE A 454 -15.36 17.30 -14.82
C ILE A 454 -14.85 16.09 -15.59
N LEU A 455 -15.73 15.15 -15.96
CA LEU A 455 -15.33 13.98 -16.76
C LEU A 455 -14.91 14.37 -18.18
N GLY A 456 -15.63 15.30 -18.80
CA GLY A 456 -15.37 15.77 -20.17
C GLY A 456 -14.00 16.44 -20.31
N GLU A 457 -13.58 17.23 -19.33
CA GLU A 457 -12.25 17.86 -19.27
C GLU A 457 -11.10 16.85 -19.17
N GLY A 458 -11.38 15.61 -18.77
CA GLY A 458 -10.39 14.54 -18.73
C GLY A 458 -10.20 13.80 -20.04
N LEU A 459 -11.04 14.03 -21.05
CA LEU A 459 -10.98 13.32 -22.33
C LEU A 459 -9.80 13.82 -23.18
N LYS A 460 -8.95 12.90 -23.63
CA LYS A 460 -7.76 13.21 -24.45
C LYS A 460 -7.81 12.62 -25.86
N GLY A 461 -8.87 11.89 -26.20
CA GLY A 461 -8.98 11.15 -27.47
C GLY A 461 -8.19 9.84 -27.48
N GLU A 462 -7.85 9.31 -26.30
CA GLU A 462 -7.02 8.10 -26.13
C GLU A 462 -7.86 6.87 -25.73
N GLU A 463 -7.27 5.67 -25.76
CA GLU A 463 -7.91 4.43 -25.29
C GLU A 463 -8.40 4.53 -23.83
N GLN A 464 -7.69 5.31 -23.02
CA GLN A 464 -7.98 5.50 -21.60
C GLN A 464 -9.31 6.24 -21.36
N ASP A 465 -9.79 7.03 -22.34
CA ASP A 465 -11.07 7.75 -22.27
C ASP A 465 -12.27 6.82 -22.06
N ALA A 466 -12.16 5.54 -22.42
CA ALA A 466 -13.25 4.58 -22.29
C ALA A 466 -13.80 4.50 -20.86
N VAL A 467 -12.94 4.67 -19.85
CA VAL A 467 -13.36 4.69 -18.44
C VAL A 467 -14.17 5.95 -18.13
N LEU A 468 -13.70 7.13 -18.53
CA LEU A 468 -14.41 8.39 -18.30
C LEU A 468 -15.75 8.41 -19.03
N LEU A 469 -15.79 7.98 -20.29
CA LEU A 469 -17.01 7.86 -21.08
C LEU A 469 -18.03 6.92 -20.42
N ASN A 470 -17.58 5.83 -19.81
CA ASN A 470 -18.46 4.95 -19.04
C ASN A 470 -19.07 5.69 -17.82
N TYR A 471 -18.32 6.50 -17.09
CA TYR A 471 -18.86 7.31 -16.00
C TYR A 471 -19.73 8.48 -16.49
N MET A 472 -19.44 9.07 -17.66
CA MET A 472 -20.30 10.07 -18.29
C MET A 472 -21.66 9.47 -18.63
N SER A 473 -21.70 8.21 -19.08
CA SER A 473 -22.97 7.50 -19.29
C SER A 473 -23.78 7.33 -18.01
N LEU A 474 -23.12 7.10 -16.87
CA LEU A 474 -23.77 7.03 -15.57
C LEU A 474 -24.39 8.38 -15.21
N ALA A 475 -23.64 9.48 -15.35
CA ALA A 475 -24.15 10.83 -15.10
C ALA A 475 -25.35 11.17 -16.01
N ALA A 476 -25.24 10.86 -17.30
CA ALA A 476 -26.31 11.09 -18.27
C ALA A 476 -27.57 10.25 -17.99
N PHE A 477 -27.43 8.97 -17.61
CA PHE A 477 -28.57 8.16 -17.19
C PHE A 477 -29.24 8.72 -15.94
N SER A 478 -28.46 9.18 -14.95
CA SER A 478 -28.99 9.80 -13.72
C SER A 478 -29.69 11.14 -14.00
N LYS A 479 -29.24 11.89 -15.02
CA LYS A 479 -29.90 13.10 -15.53
C LYS A 479 -31.13 12.82 -16.41
N ASN A 480 -31.47 11.54 -16.65
CA ASN A 480 -32.55 11.13 -17.57
C ASN A 480 -32.30 11.50 -19.05
N LEU A 481 -31.04 11.41 -19.50
CA LEU A 481 -30.59 11.61 -20.89
C LEU A 481 -30.11 10.28 -21.52
N PRO A 482 -31.01 9.33 -21.81
CA PRO A 482 -30.63 7.99 -22.24
C PRO A 482 -29.93 7.95 -23.60
N THR A 483 -30.28 8.84 -24.54
CA THR A 483 -29.66 8.89 -25.86
C THR A 483 -28.17 9.26 -25.77
N GLU A 484 -27.85 10.26 -24.96
CA GLU A 484 -26.46 10.68 -24.70
C GLU A 484 -25.69 9.61 -23.95
N ALA A 485 -26.31 9.00 -22.93
CA ALA A 485 -25.69 7.92 -22.16
C ALA A 485 -25.28 6.74 -23.06
N ILE A 486 -26.15 6.33 -23.99
CA ILE A 486 -25.85 5.27 -24.96
C ILE A 486 -24.72 5.70 -25.90
N ALA A 487 -24.73 6.95 -26.37
CA ALA A 487 -23.66 7.46 -27.23
C ALA A 487 -22.29 7.43 -26.53
N TYR A 488 -22.23 7.77 -25.23
CA TYR A 488 -21.00 7.64 -24.44
C TYR A 488 -20.55 6.18 -24.32
N LEU A 489 -21.48 5.24 -24.09
CA LEU A 489 -21.16 3.81 -24.00
C LEU A 489 -20.64 3.24 -25.33
N GLU A 490 -21.22 3.63 -26.46
CA GLU A 490 -20.74 3.20 -27.79
C GLU A 490 -19.36 3.78 -28.11
N ARG A 491 -19.11 5.04 -27.74
CA ARG A 491 -17.76 5.63 -27.83
C ARG A 491 -16.77 4.89 -26.94
N ALA A 492 -17.16 4.52 -25.72
CA ALA A 492 -16.31 3.75 -24.81
C ALA A 492 -15.94 2.37 -25.38
N LYS A 493 -16.91 1.66 -25.97
CA LYS A 493 -16.68 0.38 -26.67
C LYS A 493 -15.70 0.54 -27.83
N LYS A 494 -15.85 1.61 -28.63
CA LYS A 494 -14.96 1.89 -29.76
C LYS A 494 -13.54 2.24 -29.30
N ALA A 495 -13.42 3.04 -28.24
CA ALA A 495 -12.13 3.44 -27.69
C ALA A 495 -11.38 2.24 -27.10
N LYS A 496 -12.09 1.34 -26.39
CA LYS A 496 -11.49 0.17 -25.74
C LYS A 496 -12.42 -1.06 -25.83
N PRO A 497 -12.32 -1.88 -26.90
CA PRO A 497 -13.23 -3.02 -27.11
C PRO A 497 -13.16 -4.14 -26.05
N ASP A 498 -12.02 -4.30 -25.37
CA ASP A 498 -11.82 -5.31 -24.32
C ASP A 498 -12.36 -4.86 -22.93
N PHE A 499 -12.74 -3.59 -22.80
CA PHE A 499 -13.38 -3.04 -21.60
C PHE A 499 -14.85 -3.44 -21.55
N CYS A 500 -15.21 -4.37 -20.68
CA CYS A 500 -16.54 -4.99 -20.69
C CYS A 500 -17.65 -4.13 -20.05
N ALA A 501 -17.31 -3.14 -19.21
CA ALA A 501 -18.31 -2.38 -18.45
C ALA A 501 -19.37 -1.68 -19.34
N PRO A 502 -19.00 -1.05 -20.48
CA PRO A 502 -19.97 -0.43 -21.35
C PRO A 502 -21.00 -1.39 -21.94
N TYR A 503 -20.56 -2.60 -22.32
CA TYR A 503 -21.45 -3.67 -22.82
C TYR A 503 -22.47 -4.08 -21.76
N PHE A 504 -22.04 -4.25 -20.51
CA PHE A 504 -22.94 -4.61 -19.42
C PHE A 504 -23.93 -3.48 -19.08
N ASN A 505 -23.51 -2.23 -19.17
CA ASN A 505 -24.37 -1.07 -18.94
C ASN A 505 -25.44 -0.93 -20.05
N LEU A 506 -25.06 -1.12 -21.32
CA LEU A 506 -26.00 -1.20 -22.44
C LEU A 506 -26.97 -2.39 -22.29
N ALA A 507 -26.45 -3.57 -21.93
CA ALA A 507 -27.30 -4.75 -21.69
C ALA A 507 -28.34 -4.49 -20.60
N SER A 508 -27.92 -3.88 -19.49
CA SER A 508 -28.80 -3.52 -18.37
C SER A 508 -29.87 -2.51 -18.80
N TYR A 509 -29.48 -1.51 -19.62
CA TYR A 509 -30.42 -0.56 -20.20
C TYR A 509 -31.47 -1.25 -21.08
N HIS A 510 -31.06 -2.15 -21.97
CA HIS A 510 -31.95 -2.89 -22.86
C HIS A 510 -32.88 -3.85 -22.11
N ILE A 511 -32.38 -4.56 -21.09
CA ILE A 511 -33.20 -5.39 -20.19
C ILE A 511 -34.30 -4.55 -19.53
N LYS A 512 -33.96 -3.36 -19.01
CA LYS A 512 -34.95 -2.46 -18.39
C LYS A 512 -36.02 -1.99 -19.36
N LYS A 513 -35.73 -1.96 -20.66
CA LYS A 513 -36.68 -1.66 -21.74
C LYS A 513 -37.43 -2.89 -22.28
N GLY A 514 -37.11 -4.10 -21.80
CA GLY A 514 -37.65 -5.36 -22.30
C GLY A 514 -37.06 -5.82 -23.65
N ASP A 515 -35.99 -5.18 -24.12
CA ASP A 515 -35.30 -5.54 -25.37
C ASP A 515 -34.20 -6.58 -25.11
N PHE A 516 -34.63 -7.81 -24.82
CA PHE A 516 -33.71 -8.91 -24.49
C PHE A 516 -32.79 -9.30 -25.65
N VAL A 517 -33.23 -9.08 -26.90
CA VAL A 517 -32.42 -9.33 -28.10
C VAL A 517 -31.18 -8.44 -28.10
N LYS A 518 -31.34 -7.12 -27.92
CA LYS A 518 -30.18 -6.21 -27.87
C LYS A 518 -29.32 -6.44 -26.64
N ALA A 519 -29.92 -6.79 -25.50
CA ALA A 519 -29.15 -7.15 -24.31
C ALA A 519 -28.25 -8.37 -24.57
N ARG A 520 -28.78 -9.42 -25.19
CA ARG A 520 -28.02 -10.62 -25.57
C ARG A 520 -26.91 -10.30 -26.56
N GLN A 521 -27.13 -9.43 -27.54
CA GLN A 521 -26.07 -8.99 -28.45
C GLN A 521 -24.88 -8.35 -27.70
N GLN A 522 -25.14 -7.59 -26.64
CA GLN A 522 -24.04 -7.01 -25.84
C GLN A 522 -23.27 -8.09 -25.05
N TYR A 523 -23.98 -9.08 -24.48
CA TYR A 523 -23.31 -10.19 -23.80
C TYR A 523 -22.53 -11.08 -24.77
N GLU A 524 -23.09 -11.35 -25.95
CA GLU A 524 -22.43 -12.11 -27.02
C GLU A 524 -21.13 -11.43 -27.44
N ALA A 525 -21.13 -10.11 -27.63
CA ALA A 525 -19.92 -9.36 -27.95
C ALA A 525 -18.83 -9.51 -26.87
N VAL A 526 -19.20 -9.54 -25.59
CA VAL A 526 -18.25 -9.83 -24.49
C VAL A 526 -17.74 -11.27 -24.58
N LEU A 527 -18.61 -12.24 -24.87
CA LEU A 527 -18.25 -13.66 -24.94
C LEU A 527 -17.35 -14.00 -26.14
N THR A 528 -17.41 -13.24 -27.24
CA THR A 528 -16.48 -13.40 -28.37
C THR A 528 -15.03 -13.17 -27.93
N GLY A 529 -14.77 -12.16 -27.10
CA GLY A 529 -13.43 -11.87 -26.58
C GLY A 529 -13.08 -12.60 -25.28
N LYS A 530 -14.08 -12.85 -24.43
CA LYS A 530 -13.92 -13.48 -23.10
C LYS A 530 -14.96 -14.59 -22.92
N PRO A 531 -14.74 -15.79 -23.50
CA PRO A 531 -15.73 -16.87 -23.51
C PRO A 531 -16.17 -17.38 -22.14
N GLN A 532 -15.31 -17.22 -21.11
CA GLN A 532 -15.57 -17.64 -19.74
C GLN A 532 -16.07 -16.50 -18.84
N SER A 533 -16.48 -15.36 -19.41
CA SER A 533 -17.02 -14.24 -18.63
C SER A 533 -18.30 -14.63 -17.90
N ILE A 534 -18.19 -14.90 -16.59
CA ILE A 534 -19.30 -15.37 -15.76
C ILE A 534 -20.51 -14.41 -15.82
N ARG A 535 -20.25 -13.10 -15.77
CA ARG A 535 -21.31 -12.07 -15.82
C ARG A 535 -22.05 -12.06 -17.16
N ALA A 536 -21.35 -12.29 -18.27
CA ALA A 536 -21.96 -12.37 -19.59
C ALA A 536 -22.75 -13.67 -19.78
N LEU A 537 -22.20 -14.82 -19.35
CA LEU A 537 -22.89 -16.11 -19.38
C LEU A 537 -24.17 -16.10 -18.54
N MET A 538 -24.10 -15.59 -17.31
CA MET A 538 -25.28 -15.40 -16.46
C MET A 538 -26.29 -14.43 -17.08
N GLY A 539 -25.81 -13.32 -17.67
CA GLY A 539 -26.66 -12.37 -18.38
C GLY A 539 -27.42 -12.99 -19.53
N MET A 540 -26.77 -13.85 -20.33
CA MET A 540 -27.39 -14.62 -21.41
C MET A 540 -28.43 -15.61 -20.87
N ALA A 541 -28.09 -16.36 -19.81
CA ALA A 541 -28.98 -17.33 -19.21
C ALA A 541 -30.28 -16.69 -18.71
N LEU A 542 -30.16 -15.61 -17.94
CA LEU A 542 -31.29 -14.86 -17.40
C LEU A 542 -32.14 -14.21 -18.50
N ALA A 543 -31.51 -13.68 -19.56
CA ALA A 543 -32.24 -13.11 -20.69
C ALA A 543 -33.11 -14.16 -21.40
N TYR A 544 -32.56 -15.36 -21.67
CA TYR A 544 -33.33 -16.45 -22.27
C TYR A 544 -34.40 -17.01 -21.34
N GLU A 545 -34.14 -17.07 -20.03
CA GLU A 545 -35.11 -17.52 -19.03
C GLU A 545 -36.34 -16.61 -19.01
N VAL A 546 -36.14 -15.29 -19.01
CA VAL A 546 -37.25 -14.31 -19.02
C VAL A 546 -38.02 -14.35 -20.34
N GLU A 547 -37.36 -14.66 -21.46
CA GLU A 547 -38.01 -14.89 -22.77
C GLU A 547 -38.74 -16.26 -22.85
N GLY A 548 -38.69 -17.10 -21.80
CA GLY A 548 -39.29 -18.44 -21.79
C GLY A 548 -38.53 -19.48 -22.63
N GLN A 549 -37.31 -19.17 -23.07
CA GLN A 549 -36.45 -20.08 -23.83
C GLN A 549 -35.63 -20.98 -22.89
N ASP A 550 -36.32 -21.81 -22.12
CA ASP A 550 -35.76 -22.63 -21.03
C ASP A 550 -34.56 -23.48 -21.43
N GLN A 551 -34.59 -24.11 -22.62
CA GLN A 551 -33.49 -24.96 -23.06
C GLN A 551 -32.19 -24.16 -23.28
N LYS A 552 -32.30 -22.95 -23.84
CA LYS A 552 -31.14 -22.06 -24.01
C LYS A 552 -30.70 -21.46 -22.69
N ALA A 553 -31.64 -21.09 -21.83
CA ALA A 553 -31.32 -20.61 -20.48
C ALA A 553 -30.46 -21.63 -19.73
N LEU A 554 -30.90 -22.90 -19.72
CA LEU A 554 -30.17 -24.01 -19.12
C LEU A 554 -28.78 -24.21 -19.74
N GLU A 555 -28.66 -24.15 -21.07
CA GLU A 555 -27.37 -24.24 -21.75
C GLU A 555 -26.37 -23.18 -21.22
N TYR A 556 -26.81 -21.93 -21.09
CA TYR A 556 -25.94 -20.86 -20.58
C TYR A 556 -25.69 -20.95 -19.07
N PHE A 557 -26.64 -21.43 -18.27
CA PHE A 557 -26.38 -21.73 -16.85
C PHE A 557 -25.35 -22.85 -16.69
N LEU A 558 -25.38 -23.88 -17.54
CA LEU A 558 -24.38 -24.95 -17.54
C LEU A 558 -22.99 -24.43 -17.96
N LYS A 559 -22.92 -23.55 -18.98
CA LYS A 559 -21.67 -22.85 -19.34
C LYS A 559 -21.16 -21.98 -18.19
N ALA A 560 -22.05 -21.26 -17.50
CA ALA A 560 -21.70 -20.46 -16.33
C ALA A 560 -21.15 -21.34 -15.19
N LYS A 561 -21.77 -22.49 -14.90
CA LYS A 561 -21.23 -23.48 -13.95
C LYS A 561 -19.85 -23.99 -14.37
N ALA A 562 -19.64 -24.26 -15.66
CA ALA A 562 -18.38 -24.79 -16.19
C ALA A 562 -17.19 -23.83 -16.04
N THR A 563 -17.41 -22.54 -15.76
CA THR A 563 -16.33 -21.61 -15.37
C THR A 563 -15.68 -22.00 -14.05
N GLY A 564 -16.37 -22.81 -13.24
CA GLY A 564 -15.94 -23.16 -11.90
C GLY A 564 -16.12 -22.03 -10.90
N GLU A 565 -16.76 -20.90 -11.23
CA GLU A 565 -17.01 -19.83 -10.25
C GLU A 565 -18.28 -20.08 -9.40
N PRO A 566 -18.30 -19.74 -8.10
CA PRO A 566 -19.48 -19.93 -7.23
C PRO A 566 -20.78 -19.33 -7.78
N ALA A 567 -20.70 -18.19 -8.48
CA ALA A 567 -21.85 -17.53 -9.09
C ALA A 567 -22.54 -18.40 -10.16
N GLY A 568 -21.77 -19.22 -10.89
CA GLY A 568 -22.31 -20.16 -11.89
C GLY A 568 -23.13 -21.27 -11.24
N TYR A 569 -22.62 -21.87 -10.16
CA TYR A 569 -23.35 -22.87 -9.39
C TYR A 569 -24.62 -22.28 -8.77
N LEU A 570 -24.54 -21.09 -8.17
CA LEU A 570 -25.70 -20.40 -7.61
C LEU A 570 -26.77 -20.09 -8.66
N GLY A 571 -26.36 -19.62 -9.84
CA GLY A 571 -27.28 -19.32 -10.94
C GLY A 571 -28.04 -20.57 -11.41
N LEU A 572 -27.32 -21.67 -11.66
CA LEU A 572 -27.94 -22.92 -12.09
C LEU A 572 -28.80 -23.57 -10.99
N ALA A 573 -28.33 -23.55 -9.74
CA ALA A 573 -29.10 -24.06 -8.61
C ALA A 573 -30.42 -23.28 -8.44
N LYS A 574 -30.38 -21.95 -8.58
CA LYS A 574 -31.59 -21.11 -8.56
C LYS A 574 -32.56 -21.49 -9.67
N TYR A 575 -32.06 -21.67 -10.90
CA TYR A 575 -32.87 -22.10 -12.04
C TYR A 575 -33.58 -23.44 -11.74
N TYR A 576 -32.85 -24.45 -11.28
CA TYR A 576 -33.44 -25.74 -10.90
C TYR A 576 -34.46 -25.64 -9.76
N GLY A 577 -34.19 -24.79 -8.76
CA GLY A 577 -35.12 -24.52 -7.67
C GLY A 577 -36.44 -23.93 -8.15
N GLN A 578 -36.39 -22.96 -9.07
CA GLN A 578 -37.59 -22.35 -9.66
C GLN A 578 -38.39 -23.33 -10.53
N LYS A 579 -37.74 -24.32 -11.15
CA LYS A 579 -38.40 -25.40 -11.91
C LYS A 579 -38.86 -26.57 -11.03
N GLY A 580 -38.63 -26.51 -9.71
CA GLY A 580 -38.96 -27.60 -8.78
C GLY A 580 -38.05 -28.82 -8.90
N GLN A 581 -36.92 -28.72 -9.59
CA GLN A 581 -35.95 -29.80 -9.81
C GLN A 581 -34.94 -29.86 -8.65
N ILE A 582 -35.44 -30.23 -7.47
CA ILE A 582 -34.68 -30.09 -6.22
C ILE A 582 -33.47 -31.02 -6.14
N GLU A 583 -33.56 -32.23 -6.71
CA GLU A 583 -32.43 -33.18 -6.70
C GLU A 583 -31.26 -32.67 -7.57
N ASP A 584 -31.56 -32.08 -8.73
CA ASP A 584 -30.56 -31.45 -9.59
C ASP A 584 -29.94 -30.22 -8.92
N LEU A 585 -30.77 -29.39 -8.27
CA LEU A 585 -30.30 -28.27 -7.44
C LEU A 585 -29.29 -28.74 -6.37
N LEU A 586 -29.61 -29.82 -5.63
CA LEU A 586 -28.73 -30.33 -4.57
C LEU A 586 -27.43 -30.90 -5.14
N LYS A 587 -27.51 -31.57 -6.30
CA LYS A 587 -26.32 -32.02 -7.03
C LYS A 587 -25.41 -30.85 -7.41
N VAL A 588 -25.97 -29.75 -7.91
CA VAL A 588 -25.20 -28.54 -8.25
C VAL A 588 -24.53 -27.94 -7.01
N PHE A 589 -25.20 -27.88 -5.86
CA PHE A 589 -24.55 -27.43 -4.63
C PHE A 589 -23.44 -28.36 -4.16
N ASN A 590 -23.61 -29.68 -4.25
CA ASN A 590 -22.57 -30.64 -3.92
C ASN A 590 -21.34 -30.49 -4.82
N GLU A 591 -21.54 -30.35 -6.13
CA GLU A 591 -20.44 -30.07 -7.06
C GLU A 591 -19.75 -28.73 -6.74
N GLY A 592 -20.54 -27.67 -6.49
CA GLY A 592 -19.99 -26.36 -6.14
C GLY A 592 -19.15 -26.38 -4.86
N LEU A 593 -19.57 -27.11 -3.83
CA LEU A 593 -18.84 -27.26 -2.57
C LEU A 593 -17.62 -28.18 -2.71
N ALA A 594 -17.64 -29.15 -3.62
CA ALA A 594 -16.46 -29.95 -3.94
C ALA A 594 -15.36 -29.11 -4.61
N HIS A 595 -15.75 -28.15 -5.47
CA HIS A 595 -14.81 -27.21 -6.09
C HIS A 595 -14.41 -26.04 -5.18
N HIS A 596 -15.30 -25.61 -4.28
CA HIS A 596 -15.07 -24.52 -3.32
C HIS A 596 -15.36 -24.97 -1.89
N PRO A 597 -14.52 -25.83 -1.30
CA PRO A 597 -14.68 -26.25 0.08
C PRO A 597 -14.74 -25.03 1.00
N GLY A 598 -15.76 -24.96 1.85
CA GLY A 598 -15.95 -23.87 2.79
C GLY A 598 -16.58 -22.58 2.24
N ASN A 599 -17.14 -22.60 1.02
CA ASN A 599 -17.92 -21.47 0.54
C ASN A 599 -19.21 -21.28 1.37
N GLN A 600 -19.19 -20.26 2.23
CA GLN A 600 -20.27 -19.99 3.20
C GLN A 600 -21.63 -19.75 2.54
N GLN A 601 -21.67 -19.10 1.38
CA GLN A 601 -22.92 -18.77 0.70
C GLN A 601 -23.59 -20.02 0.12
N LEU A 602 -22.81 -20.92 -0.49
CA LEU A 602 -23.31 -22.20 -0.99
C LEU A 602 -23.85 -23.07 0.15
N LEU A 603 -23.13 -23.15 1.28
CA LEU A 603 -23.58 -23.88 2.47
C LEU A 603 -24.89 -23.31 3.04
N MET A 604 -24.95 -21.98 3.21
CA MET A 604 -26.13 -21.31 3.76
C MET A 604 -27.38 -21.59 2.92
N ILE A 605 -27.31 -21.44 1.60
CA ILE A 605 -28.47 -21.67 0.73
C ILE A 605 -28.82 -23.16 0.69
N LYS A 606 -27.84 -24.07 0.61
CA LYS A 606 -28.08 -25.52 0.66
C LYS A 606 -28.77 -25.94 1.96
N GLY A 607 -28.33 -25.40 3.09
CA GLY A 607 -28.95 -25.64 4.40
C GLY A 607 -30.40 -25.15 4.46
N GLN A 608 -30.67 -23.96 3.91
CA GLN A 608 -32.03 -23.42 3.80
C GLN A 608 -32.94 -24.32 2.94
N VAL A 609 -32.44 -24.83 1.81
CA VAL A 609 -33.19 -25.76 0.95
C VAL A 609 -33.60 -27.02 1.73
N PHE A 610 -32.72 -27.58 2.57
CA PHE A 610 -33.09 -28.71 3.42
C PHE A 610 -34.12 -28.34 4.50
N LEU A 611 -34.02 -27.15 5.10
CA LEU A 611 -35.03 -26.66 6.05
C LEU A 611 -36.41 -26.50 5.41
N ASP A 612 -36.48 -25.97 4.20
CA ASP A 612 -37.73 -25.80 3.46
C ASP A 612 -38.37 -27.16 3.13
N ARG A 613 -37.55 -28.19 2.92
CA ARG A 613 -37.99 -29.60 2.74
C ARG A 613 -38.29 -30.33 4.06
N LYS A 614 -38.04 -29.71 5.21
CA LYS A 614 -38.06 -30.36 6.53
C LYS A 614 -37.10 -31.55 6.66
N ASP A 615 -36.05 -31.61 5.83
CA ASP A 615 -34.94 -32.55 5.99
C ASP A 615 -33.95 -32.00 7.02
N PHE A 616 -34.39 -32.08 8.26
CA PHE A 616 -33.71 -31.48 9.40
C PHE A 616 -32.33 -32.08 9.68
N ALA A 617 -32.14 -33.38 9.44
CA ALA A 617 -30.85 -34.04 9.64
C ALA A 617 -29.81 -33.53 8.64
N ALA A 618 -30.19 -33.40 7.36
CA ALA A 618 -29.31 -32.84 6.34
C ALA A 618 -29.05 -31.34 6.56
N ALA A 619 -30.08 -30.58 6.97
CA ALA A 619 -29.92 -29.17 7.33
C ALA A 619 -28.92 -28.98 8.48
N GLU A 620 -29.07 -29.74 9.57
CA GLU A 620 -28.16 -29.68 10.73
C GLU A 620 -26.72 -29.98 10.34
N ALA A 621 -26.48 -30.98 9.49
CA ALA A 621 -25.13 -31.30 9.03
C ALA A 621 -24.50 -30.14 8.25
N VAL A 622 -25.25 -29.49 7.35
CA VAL A 622 -24.76 -28.35 6.56
C VAL A 622 -24.52 -27.12 7.45
N PHE A 623 -25.40 -26.86 8.42
CA PHE A 623 -25.23 -25.73 9.34
C PHE A 623 -24.14 -25.98 10.38
N ASP A 624 -23.88 -27.22 10.79
CA ASP A 624 -22.70 -27.58 11.58
C ASP A 624 -21.40 -27.28 10.81
N GLU A 625 -21.35 -27.63 9.53
CA GLU A 625 -20.21 -27.29 8.66
C GLU A 625 -20.02 -25.78 8.58
N LEU A 626 -21.09 -25.03 8.31
CA LEU A 626 -21.06 -23.56 8.26
C LEU A 626 -20.62 -22.94 9.59
N GLU A 627 -21.09 -23.47 10.72
CA GLU A 627 -20.75 -22.98 12.05
C GLU A 627 -19.27 -23.22 12.39
N ASN A 628 -18.72 -24.38 12.01
CA ASN A 628 -17.30 -24.68 12.21
C ASN A 628 -16.39 -23.76 11.37
N LEU A 629 -16.85 -23.36 10.17
CA LEU A 629 -16.12 -22.44 9.29
C LEU A 629 -16.25 -20.98 9.74
N ALA A 630 -17.45 -20.58 10.17
CA ALA A 630 -17.78 -19.23 10.56
C ALA A 630 -18.74 -19.26 11.78
N PRO A 631 -18.18 -19.33 13.01
CA PRO A 631 -18.98 -19.31 14.23
C PRO A 631 -19.91 -18.10 14.27
N GLY A 632 -21.17 -18.30 14.65
CA GLY A 632 -22.20 -17.26 14.65
C GLY A 632 -23.05 -17.17 13.39
N ARG A 633 -22.76 -17.92 12.32
CA ARG A 633 -23.50 -17.79 11.04
C ARG A 633 -24.51 -18.90 10.75
N GLY A 634 -24.30 -20.12 11.23
CA GLY A 634 -25.16 -21.25 10.89
C GLY A 634 -26.33 -21.40 11.85
N TYR A 635 -26.02 -21.50 13.14
CA TYR A 635 -27.01 -21.82 14.17
C TYR A 635 -28.12 -20.78 14.35
N PRO A 636 -27.87 -19.45 14.27
CA PRO A 636 -28.95 -18.48 14.39
C PRO A 636 -30.02 -18.63 13.29
N ILE A 637 -29.62 -19.03 12.08
CA ILE A 637 -30.55 -19.30 10.97
C ILE A 637 -31.35 -20.58 11.25
N LEU A 638 -30.65 -21.66 11.61
CA LEU A 638 -31.25 -22.96 11.92
C LEU A 638 -32.27 -22.87 13.07
N LEU A 639 -31.89 -22.25 14.19
CA LEU A 639 -32.75 -22.15 15.37
C LEU A 639 -33.98 -21.28 15.11
N ARG A 640 -33.83 -20.18 14.37
CA ARG A 640 -34.97 -19.35 13.95
C ARG A 640 -35.94 -20.14 13.09
N ALA A 641 -35.43 -20.91 12.11
CA ALA A 641 -36.27 -21.74 11.27
C ALA A 641 -37.04 -22.80 12.09
N TYR A 642 -36.37 -23.49 13.02
CA TYR A 642 -37.03 -24.44 13.91
C TYR A 642 -38.13 -23.81 14.76
N GLN A 643 -37.88 -22.63 15.32
CA GLN A 643 -38.90 -21.90 16.09
C GLN A 643 -40.10 -21.52 15.24
N GLN A 644 -39.89 -20.99 14.02
CA GLN A 644 -40.96 -20.63 13.10
C GLN A 644 -41.79 -21.84 12.65
N GLN A 645 -41.16 -23.01 12.54
CA GLN A 645 -41.82 -24.26 12.16
C GLN A 645 -42.45 -25.01 13.35
N GLY A 646 -42.34 -24.49 14.59
CA GLY A 646 -42.84 -25.14 15.81
C GLY A 646 -41.98 -26.29 16.34
N GLU A 647 -40.79 -26.50 15.79
CA GLU A 647 -39.83 -27.57 16.14
C GLU A 647 -39.01 -27.22 17.39
N HIS A 648 -39.68 -26.81 18.48
CA HIS A 648 -39.03 -26.30 19.70
C HIS A 648 -38.05 -27.29 20.34
N LYS A 649 -38.37 -28.60 20.32
CA LYS A 649 -37.49 -29.64 20.88
C LYS A 649 -36.17 -29.74 20.10
N ARG A 650 -36.22 -29.64 18.77
CA ARG A 650 -35.02 -29.67 17.92
C ARG A 650 -34.17 -28.42 18.13
N ALA A 651 -34.80 -27.25 18.24
CA ALA A 651 -34.10 -26.02 18.57
C ALA A 651 -33.33 -26.14 19.89
N GLU A 652 -33.96 -26.72 20.92
CA GLU A 652 -33.35 -26.91 22.24
C GLU A 652 -32.18 -27.90 22.18
N GLN A 653 -32.33 -29.01 21.43
CA GLN A 653 -31.27 -29.99 21.20
C GLN A 653 -30.09 -29.41 20.41
N ALA A 654 -30.35 -28.67 19.33
CA ALA A 654 -29.33 -28.04 18.52
C ALA A 654 -28.54 -27.00 19.32
N ALA A 655 -29.22 -26.12 20.07
CA ALA A 655 -28.53 -25.18 20.96
C ALA A 655 -27.73 -25.90 22.07
N GLY A 656 -28.31 -26.95 22.66
CA GLY A 656 -27.63 -27.79 23.65
C GLY A 656 -26.37 -28.47 23.12
N LYS A 657 -26.33 -28.85 21.83
CA LYS A 657 -25.14 -29.40 21.16
C LYS A 657 -23.97 -28.42 21.14
N GLN A 658 -24.23 -27.12 21.05
CA GLN A 658 -23.17 -26.11 21.09
C GLN A 658 -22.60 -25.97 22.51
N ILE A 659 -23.45 -26.08 23.54
CA ILE A 659 -23.00 -26.12 24.95
C ILE A 659 -22.24 -27.42 25.24
N SER A 660 -22.65 -28.57 24.71
CA SER A 660 -21.94 -29.83 24.97
C SER A 660 -20.56 -29.88 24.32
N LYS A 661 -20.37 -29.21 23.17
CA LYS A 661 -19.05 -29.05 22.53
C LYS A 661 -18.10 -28.21 23.38
N ASP A 662 -18.60 -27.12 23.95
CA ASP A 662 -17.84 -26.27 24.88
C ASP A 662 -18.76 -25.72 25.98
N PRO A 663 -18.79 -26.38 27.16
CA PRO A 663 -19.65 -25.98 28.27
C PRO A 663 -19.37 -24.58 28.81
N LYS A 664 -18.18 -24.03 28.53
CA LYS A 664 -17.78 -22.69 28.96
C LYS A 664 -18.06 -21.63 27.91
N SER A 665 -18.49 -21.99 26.70
CA SER A 665 -18.73 -21.06 25.60
C SER A 665 -19.88 -20.09 25.93
N PRO A 666 -19.64 -18.77 25.98
CA PRO A 666 -20.70 -17.77 26.12
C PRO A 666 -21.77 -17.89 25.03
N TYR A 667 -21.35 -18.20 23.81
CA TYR A 667 -22.21 -18.28 22.64
C TYR A 667 -23.24 -19.42 22.74
N GLY A 668 -22.82 -20.61 23.19
CA GLY A 668 -23.73 -21.74 23.38
C GLY A 668 -24.85 -21.43 24.38
N HIS A 669 -24.51 -20.81 25.51
CA HIS A 669 -25.48 -20.38 26.53
C HIS A 669 -26.47 -19.34 26.00
N VAL A 670 -26.00 -18.38 25.18
CA VAL A 670 -26.88 -17.39 24.54
C VAL A 670 -27.85 -18.05 23.57
N LEU A 671 -27.41 -19.01 22.75
CA LEU A 671 -28.29 -19.73 21.82
C LEU A 671 -29.37 -20.53 22.58
N LEU A 672 -29.00 -21.24 23.65
CA LEU A 672 -29.97 -22.02 24.42
C LEU A 672 -30.96 -21.11 25.15
N ALA A 673 -30.49 -20.00 25.73
CA ALA A 673 -31.36 -19.03 26.36
C ALA A 673 -32.35 -18.42 25.37
N TYR A 674 -31.91 -18.06 24.16
CA TYR A 674 -32.78 -17.62 23.07
C TYR A 674 -33.85 -18.66 22.72
N VAL A 675 -33.51 -19.95 22.71
CA VAL A 675 -34.49 -21.01 22.46
C VAL A 675 -35.51 -21.13 23.58
N LYS A 676 -35.08 -21.12 24.84
CA LYS A 676 -35.96 -21.16 26.01
C LYS A 676 -36.87 -19.94 26.09
N GLU A 677 -36.34 -18.76 25.80
CA GLU A 677 -37.07 -17.50 25.76
C GLU A 677 -38.24 -17.56 24.76
N ASN A 678 -37.99 -18.01 23.53
CA ASN A 678 -39.03 -18.15 22.50
C ASN A 678 -40.06 -19.26 22.79
N LYS A 679 -39.74 -20.20 23.67
CA LYS A 679 -40.67 -21.21 24.21
C LYS A 679 -41.53 -20.65 25.36
N GLY A 680 -41.23 -19.44 25.84
CA GLY A 680 -41.88 -18.82 27.00
C GLY A 680 -41.24 -19.19 28.35
N ASP A 681 -40.17 -19.99 28.36
CA ASP A 681 -39.44 -20.35 29.57
C ASP A 681 -38.40 -19.27 29.92
N LEU A 682 -38.90 -18.11 30.36
CA LEU A 682 -38.06 -16.97 30.72
C LEU A 682 -37.16 -17.27 31.94
N LYS A 683 -37.64 -18.09 32.88
CA LYS A 683 -36.86 -18.48 34.07
C LYS A 683 -35.70 -19.39 33.68
N GLY A 684 -35.94 -20.41 32.87
CA GLY A 684 -34.88 -21.29 32.39
C GLY A 684 -33.88 -20.58 31.48
N ALA A 685 -34.31 -19.57 30.71
CA ALA A 685 -33.40 -18.71 29.94
C ALA A 685 -32.48 -17.89 30.87
N GLU A 686 -33.03 -17.30 31.94
CA GLU A 686 -32.26 -16.58 32.95
C GLU A 686 -31.22 -17.49 33.63
N GLU A 687 -31.62 -18.67 34.07
CA GLU A 687 -30.73 -19.66 34.70
C GLU A 687 -29.57 -20.06 33.78
N THR A 688 -29.86 -20.34 32.50
CA THR A 688 -28.83 -20.70 31.50
C THR A 688 -27.82 -19.57 31.29
N LEU A 689 -28.28 -18.31 31.24
CA LEU A 689 -27.36 -17.17 31.07
C LEU A 689 -26.51 -16.92 32.32
N ARG A 690 -27.07 -17.14 33.51
CA ARG A 690 -26.32 -17.06 34.78
C ARG A 690 -25.24 -18.14 34.87
N GLN A 691 -25.55 -19.37 34.48
CA GLN A 691 -24.55 -20.45 34.37
C GLN A 691 -23.42 -20.10 33.40
N GLY A 692 -23.75 -19.49 32.26
CA GLY A 692 -22.73 -18.98 31.33
C GLY A 692 -21.83 -17.93 31.97
N LEU A 693 -22.38 -17.05 32.80
CA LEU A 693 -21.65 -15.98 33.51
C LEU A 693 -20.78 -16.49 34.66
N GLU A 694 -21.14 -17.61 35.31
CA GLU A 694 -20.29 -18.23 36.34
C GLU A 694 -18.90 -18.58 35.79
N ASN A 695 -18.84 -19.06 34.55
CA ASN A 695 -17.59 -19.38 33.86
C ASN A 695 -16.99 -18.19 33.11
N ASN A 696 -17.76 -17.12 32.88
CA ASN A 696 -17.33 -15.94 32.12
C ASN A 696 -17.79 -14.64 32.82
N PRO A 697 -17.24 -14.30 34.00
CA PRO A 697 -17.65 -13.11 34.72
C PRO A 697 -17.44 -11.85 33.88
N GLY A 698 -18.48 -11.00 33.75
CA GLY A 698 -18.40 -9.75 33.01
C GLY A 698 -18.47 -9.86 31.48
N HIS A 699 -18.77 -11.04 30.92
CA HIS A 699 -18.87 -11.19 29.47
C HIS A 699 -20.10 -10.47 28.89
N ALA A 700 -19.87 -9.40 28.14
CA ALA A 700 -20.90 -8.48 27.67
C ALA A 700 -22.06 -9.16 26.91
N LEU A 701 -21.80 -10.14 26.04
CA LEU A 701 -22.87 -10.83 25.29
C LEU A 701 -23.86 -11.57 26.20
N LEU A 702 -23.35 -12.22 27.25
CA LEU A 702 -24.19 -12.96 28.21
C LEU A 702 -24.99 -11.98 29.08
N GLN A 703 -24.34 -10.90 29.51
CA GLN A 703 -25.00 -9.83 30.27
C GLN A 703 -26.10 -9.13 29.44
N MET A 704 -25.85 -8.86 28.16
CA MET A 704 -26.84 -8.30 27.23
C MET A 704 -28.06 -9.21 27.09
N ALA A 705 -27.84 -10.50 26.84
CA ALA A 705 -28.91 -11.48 26.75
C ALA A 705 -29.68 -11.62 28.07
N LEU A 706 -28.98 -11.60 29.21
CA LEU A 706 -29.59 -11.73 30.54
C LEU A 706 -30.49 -10.54 30.84
N ALA A 707 -30.00 -9.32 30.58
CA ALA A 707 -30.79 -8.12 30.72
C ALA A 707 -32.05 -8.17 29.85
N ALA A 708 -31.94 -8.56 28.58
CA ALA A 708 -33.09 -8.69 27.68
C ALA A 708 -34.14 -9.70 28.19
N VAL A 709 -33.71 -10.84 28.74
CA VAL A 709 -34.61 -11.82 29.37
C VAL A 709 -35.29 -11.25 30.62
N LEU A 710 -34.55 -10.53 31.46
CA LEU A 710 -35.09 -9.88 32.67
C LEU A 710 -36.13 -8.81 32.32
N GLU A 711 -35.94 -8.07 31.23
CA GLU A 711 -36.94 -7.13 30.73
C GLU A 711 -38.25 -7.83 30.36
N LYS A 712 -38.18 -8.98 29.68
CA LYS A 712 -39.38 -9.78 29.35
C LYS A 712 -40.06 -10.35 30.60
N GLN A 713 -39.32 -10.57 31.68
CA GLN A 713 -39.87 -10.92 32.99
C GLN A 713 -40.42 -9.72 33.78
N ASN A 714 -40.42 -8.52 33.20
CA ASN A 714 -40.79 -7.26 33.86
C ASN A 714 -39.88 -6.87 35.04
N LYS A 715 -38.65 -7.41 35.12
CA LYS A 715 -37.62 -7.06 36.11
C LYS A 715 -36.75 -5.91 35.60
N VAL A 716 -37.38 -4.76 35.35
CA VAL A 716 -36.78 -3.66 34.60
C VAL A 716 -35.57 -3.04 35.30
N GLU A 717 -35.60 -2.88 36.63
CA GLU A 717 -34.48 -2.31 37.38
C GLU A 717 -33.24 -3.21 37.37
N ASP A 718 -33.42 -4.53 37.34
CA ASP A 718 -32.31 -5.47 37.24
C ASP A 718 -31.66 -5.42 35.85
N ALA A 719 -32.46 -5.37 34.79
CA ALA A 719 -31.96 -5.19 33.43
C ALA A 719 -31.21 -3.86 33.27
N ARG A 720 -31.77 -2.76 33.80
CA ARG A 720 -31.12 -1.45 33.81
C ARG A 720 -29.76 -1.49 34.51
N ARG A 721 -29.68 -2.14 35.67
CA ARG A 721 -28.42 -2.31 36.42
C ARG A 721 -27.37 -3.08 35.63
N ILE A 722 -27.77 -4.16 34.95
CA ILE A 722 -26.85 -4.94 34.12
C ILE A 722 -26.34 -4.12 32.93
N TYR A 723 -27.22 -3.43 32.20
CA TYR A 723 -26.78 -2.56 31.10
C TYR A 723 -25.86 -1.44 31.57
N GLY A 724 -26.16 -0.81 32.72
CA GLY A 724 -25.29 0.18 33.34
C GLY A 724 -23.92 -0.39 33.68
N GLY A 725 -23.86 -1.57 34.31
CA GLY A 725 -22.60 -2.23 34.65
C GLY A 725 -21.75 -2.62 33.43
N ILE A 726 -22.36 -2.92 32.28
CA ILE A 726 -21.61 -3.08 31.02
C ILE A 726 -20.94 -1.75 30.64
N LEU A 727 -21.66 -0.63 30.74
CA LEU A 727 -21.16 0.70 30.38
C LEU A 727 -20.15 1.26 31.38
N ASP A 728 -20.19 0.85 32.64
CA ASP A 728 -19.18 1.21 33.63
C ASP A 728 -17.81 0.61 33.27
N ASN A 729 -17.81 -0.59 32.67
CA ASN A 729 -16.59 -1.28 32.23
C ASN A 729 -16.18 -0.87 30.81
N ASP A 730 -17.13 -0.76 29.88
CA ASP A 730 -16.91 -0.29 28.52
C ASP A 730 -17.92 0.82 28.15
N PRO A 731 -17.55 2.09 28.41
CA PRO A 731 -18.41 3.23 28.09
C PRO A 731 -18.75 3.37 26.61
N LYS A 732 -17.99 2.73 25.71
CA LYS A 732 -18.21 2.79 24.25
C LYS A 732 -19.05 1.61 23.74
N PHE A 733 -19.50 0.70 24.60
CA PHE A 733 -20.33 -0.44 24.21
C PHE A 733 -21.74 -0.01 23.79
N PHE A 734 -21.89 0.38 22.52
CA PHE A 734 -23.10 1.02 22.01
C PHE A 734 -24.36 0.15 22.11
N ALA A 735 -24.23 -1.18 22.08
CA ALA A 735 -25.39 -2.09 22.14
C ALA A 735 -26.12 -2.00 23.50
N ALA A 736 -25.39 -1.96 24.63
CA ALA A 736 -25.98 -1.75 25.95
C ALA A 736 -26.58 -0.34 26.08
N ARG A 737 -25.92 0.66 25.48
CA ARG A 737 -26.39 2.04 25.47
C ARG A 737 -27.69 2.21 24.69
N TYR A 738 -27.79 1.56 23.53
CA TYR A 738 -29.01 1.48 22.74
C TYR A 738 -30.13 0.75 23.49
N ALA A 739 -29.83 -0.38 24.13
CA ALA A 739 -30.80 -1.13 24.92
C ALA A 739 -31.35 -0.30 26.09
N LEU A 740 -30.49 0.45 26.79
CA LEU A 740 -30.93 1.42 27.81
C LEU A 740 -31.83 2.51 27.23
N GLY A 741 -31.48 3.07 26.07
CA GLY A 741 -32.34 4.04 25.38
C GLY A 741 -33.72 3.46 25.07
N ALA A 742 -33.77 2.22 24.55
CA ALA A 742 -35.02 1.52 24.27
C ALA A 742 -35.81 1.15 25.53
N LEU A 743 -35.13 0.89 26.64
CA LEU A 743 -35.76 0.64 27.93
C LEU A 743 -36.38 1.91 28.51
N TYR A 744 -35.64 3.03 28.53
CA TYR A 744 -36.18 4.34 28.96
C TYR A 744 -37.35 4.78 28.09
N HIS A 745 -37.27 4.56 26.78
CA HIS A 745 -38.34 4.89 25.85
C HIS A 745 -39.64 4.12 26.21
N ARG A 746 -39.55 2.81 26.45
CA ARG A 746 -40.70 1.99 26.88
C ARG A 746 -41.27 2.40 28.25
N GLN A 747 -40.44 2.91 29.16
CA GLN A 747 -40.88 3.42 30.45
C GLN A 747 -41.48 4.84 30.36
N GLY A 748 -41.48 5.47 29.18
CA GLY A 748 -41.97 6.82 28.98
C GLY A 748 -40.97 7.93 29.34
N ASP A 749 -39.74 7.58 29.75
CA ASP A 749 -38.67 8.55 29.99
C ASP A 749 -38.01 8.95 28.65
N LYS A 750 -38.74 9.80 27.92
CA LYS A 750 -38.39 10.27 26.58
C LYS A 750 -37.10 11.09 26.57
N LYS A 751 -36.76 11.76 27.69
CA LYS A 751 -35.53 12.54 27.79
C LYS A 751 -34.32 11.64 27.95
N ALA A 752 -34.38 10.68 28.88
CA ALA A 752 -33.30 9.71 29.05
C ALA A 752 -33.11 8.84 27.79
N ALA A 753 -34.20 8.47 27.11
CA ALA A 753 -34.13 7.76 25.83
C ALA A 753 -33.39 8.58 24.76
N LEU A 754 -33.76 9.87 24.60
CA LEU A 754 -33.12 10.80 23.67
C LEU A 754 -31.62 10.89 23.94
N ASP A 755 -31.23 11.16 25.18
CA ASP A 755 -29.83 11.32 25.58
C ASP A 755 -29.03 10.06 25.24
N ARG A 756 -29.54 8.87 25.57
CA ARG A 756 -28.86 7.60 25.29
C ARG A 756 -28.73 7.31 23.80
N TYR A 757 -29.77 7.58 23.01
CA TYR A 757 -29.70 7.40 21.57
C TYR A 757 -28.75 8.39 20.88
N LEU A 758 -28.70 9.65 21.33
CA LEU A 758 -27.72 10.63 20.83
C LEU A 758 -26.29 10.19 21.15
N GLU A 759 -26.05 9.63 22.33
CA GLU A 759 -24.74 9.04 22.66
C GLU A 759 -24.40 7.82 21.80
N VAL A 760 -25.38 6.99 21.43
CA VAL A 760 -25.16 5.89 20.47
C VAL A 760 -24.70 6.46 19.13
N LEU A 761 -25.34 7.50 18.59
CA LEU A 761 -24.93 8.10 17.31
C LEU A 761 -23.55 8.79 17.36
N LYS A 762 -23.07 9.20 18.54
CA LYS A 762 -21.68 9.67 18.72
C LYS A 762 -20.67 8.53 18.52
N ILE A 763 -21.04 7.29 18.82
CA ILE A 763 -20.18 6.11 18.69
C ILE A 763 -20.38 5.44 17.32
N THR A 764 -21.64 5.26 16.90
CA THR A 764 -22.04 4.58 15.67
C THR A 764 -23.03 5.45 14.88
N LYS A 765 -22.50 6.41 14.12
CA LYS A 765 -23.27 7.43 13.37
C LYS A 765 -24.42 6.86 12.53
N ASN A 766 -24.26 5.64 11.97
CA ASN A 766 -25.22 5.04 11.03
C ASN A 766 -25.98 3.82 11.61
N HIS A 767 -26.19 3.77 12.93
CA HIS A 767 -26.92 2.64 13.53
C HIS A 767 -28.44 2.76 13.25
N THR A 768 -28.92 2.03 12.24
CA THR A 768 -30.31 2.10 11.72
C THR A 768 -31.39 2.08 12.80
N PRO A 769 -31.38 1.17 13.79
CA PRO A 769 -32.42 1.15 14.82
C PRO A 769 -32.45 2.41 15.69
N THR A 770 -31.28 3.01 15.95
CA THR A 770 -31.19 4.27 16.70
C THR A 770 -31.67 5.45 15.88
N LEU A 771 -31.27 5.54 14.61
CA LEU A 771 -31.79 6.56 13.69
C LEU A 771 -33.32 6.49 13.59
N ASN A 772 -33.86 5.28 13.46
CA ASN A 772 -35.30 5.03 13.41
C ASN A 772 -36.00 5.48 14.71
N ASN A 773 -35.53 5.02 15.87
CA ASN A 773 -36.16 5.36 17.14
C ASN A 773 -36.05 6.85 17.48
N LEU A 774 -34.93 7.50 17.14
CA LEU A 774 -34.79 8.95 17.27
C LEU A 774 -35.73 9.71 16.35
N ALA A 775 -35.86 9.28 15.09
CA ALA A 775 -36.78 9.90 14.14
C ALA A 775 -38.22 9.85 14.67
N PHE A 776 -38.64 8.70 15.20
CA PHE A 776 -39.94 8.55 15.84
C PHE A 776 -40.08 9.50 17.04
N LEU A 777 -39.09 9.51 17.95
CA LEU A 777 -39.11 10.34 19.15
C LEU A 777 -39.17 11.84 18.84
N TYR A 778 -38.42 12.32 17.84
CA TYR A 778 -38.47 13.72 17.40
C TYR A 778 -39.82 14.09 16.78
N ALA A 779 -40.42 13.18 16.01
CA ALA A 779 -41.71 13.43 15.38
C ALA A 779 -42.88 13.39 16.36
N ASP A 780 -42.88 12.43 17.29
CA ASP A 780 -43.98 12.24 18.24
C ASP A 780 -43.90 13.19 19.45
N ASN A 781 -42.70 13.53 19.93
CA ASN A 781 -42.57 14.19 21.25
C ASN A 781 -41.99 15.60 21.23
N TYR A 782 -41.10 15.91 20.30
CA TYR A 782 -40.44 17.22 20.26
C TYR A 782 -40.94 18.12 19.13
N GLY A 783 -41.69 17.57 18.16
CA GLY A 783 -42.20 18.30 17.01
C GLY A 783 -41.12 18.77 16.03
N GLU A 784 -39.89 18.26 16.16
CA GLU A 784 -38.74 18.57 15.27
C GLU A 784 -38.85 17.76 13.97
N LEU A 785 -39.89 18.03 13.17
CA LEU A 785 -40.26 17.22 12.01
C LEU A 785 -39.19 17.21 10.90
N GLU A 786 -38.40 18.27 10.74
CA GLU A 786 -37.26 18.34 9.82
C GLU A 786 -36.19 17.32 10.20
N LYS A 787 -35.80 17.30 11.48
CA LYS A 787 -34.79 16.39 12.02
C LYS A 787 -35.28 14.95 12.00
N ALA A 788 -36.55 14.73 12.34
CA ALA A 788 -37.18 13.42 12.22
C ALA A 788 -37.16 12.91 10.77
N LEU A 789 -37.41 13.77 9.79
CA LEU A 789 -37.38 13.41 8.37
C LEU A 789 -35.97 13.04 7.92
N GLU A 790 -34.98 13.81 8.33
CA GLU A 790 -33.58 13.54 8.00
C GLU A 790 -33.15 12.16 8.53
N LEU A 791 -33.38 11.90 9.82
CA LEU A 791 -32.99 10.65 10.48
C LEU A 791 -33.74 9.44 9.90
N SER A 792 -35.04 9.57 9.61
CA SER A 792 -35.83 8.48 9.01
C SER A 792 -35.41 8.20 7.56
N ILE A 793 -35.01 9.20 6.77
CA ILE A 793 -34.44 8.99 5.44
C ILE A 793 -33.08 8.30 5.53
N GLN A 794 -32.24 8.67 6.50
CA GLN A 794 -30.96 7.98 6.74
C GLN A 794 -31.20 6.50 7.07
N ALA A 795 -32.11 6.20 8.00
CA ALA A 795 -32.48 4.82 8.33
C ALA A 795 -33.01 4.06 7.10
N TYR A 796 -33.88 4.69 6.29
CA TYR A 796 -34.43 4.11 5.07
C TYR A 796 -33.37 3.80 4.01
N ARG A 797 -32.34 4.66 3.87
CA ARG A 797 -31.23 4.40 2.94
C ARG A 797 -30.43 3.16 3.34
N HIS A 798 -30.32 2.89 4.64
CA HIS A 798 -29.63 1.70 5.15
C HIS A 798 -30.47 0.43 5.01
N GLU A 799 -31.77 0.48 5.36
CA GLU A 799 -32.64 -0.70 5.34
C GLU A 799 -34.01 -0.42 4.68
N PRO A 800 -34.08 -0.23 3.35
CA PRO A 800 -35.31 0.19 2.65
C PRO A 800 -36.42 -0.88 2.59
N GLY A 801 -36.10 -2.11 3.02
CA GLY A 801 -37.04 -3.23 3.12
C GLY A 801 -37.49 -3.54 4.55
N ASN A 802 -37.00 -2.81 5.56
CA ASN A 802 -37.37 -3.05 6.95
C ASN A 802 -38.74 -2.41 7.24
N PRO A 803 -39.76 -3.19 7.66
CA PRO A 803 -41.12 -2.67 7.90
C PRO A 803 -41.16 -1.57 8.96
N TYR A 804 -40.33 -1.63 10.01
CA TYR A 804 -40.30 -0.61 11.08
C TYR A 804 -39.73 0.73 10.60
N VAL A 805 -38.76 0.68 9.67
CA VAL A 805 -38.16 1.86 9.05
C VAL A 805 -39.13 2.52 8.07
N LEU A 806 -39.81 1.70 7.27
CA LEU A 806 -40.87 2.15 6.38
C LEU A 806 -42.03 2.79 7.16
N ASP A 807 -42.40 2.18 8.29
CA ASP A 807 -43.43 2.69 9.18
C ASP A 807 -43.06 4.06 9.75
N THR A 808 -41.87 4.19 10.34
CA THR A 808 -41.41 5.45 10.93
C THR A 808 -41.29 6.56 9.89
N LEU A 809 -40.67 6.29 8.73
CA LEU A 809 -40.59 7.30 7.65
C LEU A 809 -41.99 7.68 7.15
N GLY A 810 -42.88 6.71 7.00
CA GLY A 810 -44.28 6.94 6.63
C GLY A 810 -45.02 7.81 7.66
N PHE A 811 -44.84 7.54 8.95
CA PHE A 811 -45.40 8.33 10.05
C PHE A 811 -44.89 9.79 10.02
N VAL A 812 -43.58 9.98 9.88
CA VAL A 812 -42.96 11.32 9.79
C VAL A 812 -43.47 12.09 8.56
N LEU A 813 -43.54 11.44 7.40
CA LEU A 813 -44.09 12.05 6.19
C LEU A 813 -45.56 12.43 6.35
N SER A 814 -46.36 11.59 7.02
CA SER A 814 -47.75 11.92 7.32
C SER A 814 -47.84 13.14 8.24
N ALA A 815 -46.97 13.24 9.25
CA ALA A 815 -46.93 14.38 10.16
C ALA A 815 -46.55 15.69 9.43
N LYS A 816 -45.74 15.61 8.37
CA LYS A 816 -45.39 16.74 7.50
C LYS A 816 -46.41 17.03 6.38
N GLY A 817 -47.56 16.36 6.35
CA GLY A 817 -48.59 16.58 5.34
C GLY A 817 -48.35 15.88 3.99
N ARG A 818 -47.30 15.07 3.84
CA ARG A 818 -46.97 14.32 2.61
C ARG A 818 -47.73 13.00 2.55
N GLN A 819 -49.07 13.07 2.51
CA GLN A 819 -49.94 11.92 2.76
C GLN A 819 -49.85 10.81 1.69
N GLU A 820 -49.61 11.16 0.42
CA GLU A 820 -49.49 10.13 -0.64
C GLU A 820 -48.28 9.24 -0.42
N GLU A 821 -47.12 9.85 -0.16
CA GLU A 821 -45.87 9.15 0.08
C GLU A 821 -45.93 8.35 1.38
N ALA A 822 -46.51 8.95 2.44
CA ALA A 822 -46.75 8.28 3.70
C ALA A 822 -47.57 6.99 3.53
N LEU A 823 -48.70 7.06 2.81
CA LEU A 823 -49.57 5.90 2.59
C LEU A 823 -48.89 4.81 1.76
N ASN A 824 -48.07 5.16 0.78
CA ASN A 824 -47.33 4.18 -0.01
C ASN A 824 -46.34 3.39 0.86
N LEU A 825 -45.62 4.07 1.76
CA LEU A 825 -44.67 3.43 2.66
C LEU A 825 -45.38 2.63 3.76
N LEU A 826 -46.42 3.18 4.39
CA LEU A 826 -47.17 2.52 5.46
C LEU A 826 -47.89 1.26 4.96
N LYS A 827 -48.48 1.29 3.76
CA LYS A 827 -49.05 0.08 3.14
C LYS A 827 -48.00 -0.99 2.86
N LYS A 828 -46.80 -0.58 2.45
CA LYS A 828 -45.69 -1.50 2.23
C LYS A 828 -45.19 -2.10 3.55
N ALA A 829 -45.11 -1.29 4.60
CA ALA A 829 -44.77 -1.75 5.95
C ALA A 829 -45.79 -2.78 6.45
N ASP A 830 -47.08 -2.49 6.32
CA ASP A 830 -48.17 -3.39 6.72
C ASP A 830 -48.20 -4.70 5.92
N ALA A 831 -47.95 -4.64 4.61
CA ALA A 831 -47.85 -5.84 3.78
C ALA A 831 -46.66 -6.73 4.15
N LEU A 832 -45.56 -6.13 4.62
CA LEU A 832 -44.36 -6.85 5.06
C LEU A 832 -44.51 -7.42 6.49
N LEU A 833 -45.34 -6.79 7.33
CA LEU A 833 -45.58 -7.21 8.71
C LEU A 833 -47.07 -7.09 9.07
N PRO A 834 -47.94 -7.96 8.49
CA PRO A 834 -49.38 -7.87 8.69
C PRO A 834 -49.75 -8.16 10.15
N GLY A 835 -50.75 -7.43 10.66
CA GLY A 835 -51.27 -7.60 12.01
C GLY A 835 -50.48 -6.88 13.11
N ASN A 836 -49.47 -6.06 12.77
CA ASN A 836 -48.82 -5.19 13.74
C ASN A 836 -49.73 -3.99 14.10
N PRO A 837 -50.13 -3.80 15.37
CA PRO A 837 -51.09 -2.77 15.75
C PRO A 837 -50.53 -1.34 15.62
N SER A 838 -49.24 -1.11 15.88
CA SER A 838 -48.60 0.21 15.76
C SER A 838 -48.53 0.68 14.31
N ILE A 839 -48.10 -0.20 13.39
CA ILE A 839 -48.11 0.09 11.93
C ILE A 839 -49.55 0.33 11.46
N GLY A 840 -50.48 -0.50 11.93
CA GLY A 840 -51.90 -0.34 11.62
C GLY A 840 -52.48 0.99 12.13
N TYR A 841 -52.07 1.45 13.31
CA TYR A 841 -52.45 2.75 13.86
C TYR A 841 -51.90 3.91 13.01
N HIS A 842 -50.61 3.89 12.66
CA HIS A 842 -50.01 4.91 11.80
C HIS A 842 -50.66 4.96 10.42
N LEU A 843 -50.98 3.80 9.84
CA LEU A 843 -51.73 3.69 8.59
C LEU A 843 -53.15 4.28 8.71
N ALA A 844 -53.87 3.98 9.80
CA ALA A 844 -55.19 4.55 10.05
C ALA A 844 -55.14 6.07 10.24
N LEU A 845 -54.13 6.57 10.94
CA LEU A 845 -53.88 8.00 11.12
C LEU A 845 -53.62 8.70 9.77
N ALA A 846 -52.81 8.08 8.90
CA ALA A 846 -52.55 8.59 7.55
C ALA A 846 -53.81 8.57 6.66
N TYR A 847 -54.65 7.53 6.76
CA TYR A 847 -55.96 7.50 6.08
C TYR A 847 -56.88 8.61 6.55
N SER A 848 -56.96 8.82 7.87
CA SER A 848 -57.76 9.90 8.48
C SER A 848 -57.34 11.28 7.95
N ARG A 849 -56.03 11.56 7.97
CA ARG A 849 -55.45 12.83 7.45
C ARG A 849 -55.67 13.04 5.95
N ARG A 850 -55.94 11.98 5.18
CA ARG A 850 -56.28 12.05 3.76
C ARG A 850 -57.80 12.11 3.49
N GLY A 851 -58.63 12.13 4.53
CA GLY A 851 -60.10 12.13 4.40
C GLY A 851 -60.69 10.76 4.05
N LYS A 852 -59.91 9.68 4.12
CA LYS A 852 -60.34 8.30 3.88
C LYS A 852 -60.96 7.69 5.14
N LYS A 853 -62.13 8.22 5.53
CA LYS A 853 -62.80 7.92 6.81
C LYS A 853 -63.13 6.41 6.95
N GLY A 854 -63.59 5.78 5.87
CA GLY A 854 -63.94 4.35 5.86
C GLY A 854 -62.73 3.46 6.12
N GLU A 855 -61.65 3.65 5.35
CA GLU A 855 -60.43 2.85 5.47
C GLU A 855 -59.75 3.03 6.85
N ALA A 856 -59.80 4.24 7.41
CA ALA A 856 -59.29 4.51 8.75
C ALA A 856 -60.08 3.77 9.84
N LEU A 857 -61.42 3.83 9.80
CA LEU A 857 -62.28 3.15 10.78
C LEU A 857 -62.17 1.64 10.71
N ASP A 858 -62.08 1.07 9.50
CA ASP A 858 -61.90 -0.38 9.32
C ASP A 858 -60.57 -0.83 9.91
N ARG A 859 -59.49 -0.08 9.67
CA ARG A 859 -58.18 -0.41 10.22
C ARG A 859 -58.13 -0.26 11.74
N LEU A 860 -58.73 0.79 12.30
CA LEU A 860 -58.85 0.97 13.75
C LEU A 860 -59.63 -0.17 14.41
N ARG A 861 -60.74 -0.60 13.78
CA ARG A 861 -61.54 -1.74 14.28
C ARG A 861 -60.76 -3.05 14.26
N GLU A 862 -59.84 -3.22 13.32
CA GLU A 862 -58.96 -4.38 13.27
C GLU A 862 -57.93 -4.36 14.40
N ILE A 863 -57.18 -3.26 14.55
CA ILE A 863 -56.09 -3.19 15.54
C ILE A 863 -56.59 -3.12 16.98
N LEU A 864 -57.76 -2.54 17.25
CA LEU A 864 -58.32 -2.46 18.61
C LEU A 864 -58.81 -3.81 19.15
N LYS A 865 -58.89 -4.84 18.30
CA LYS A 865 -59.11 -6.23 18.75
C LYS A 865 -57.82 -6.87 19.29
N ILE A 866 -56.66 -6.30 18.97
CA ILE A 866 -55.36 -6.78 19.43
C ILE A 866 -55.13 -6.22 20.82
N GLY A 867 -54.78 -7.09 21.77
CA GLY A 867 -54.74 -6.85 23.23
C GLY A 867 -54.26 -5.47 23.68
N ASP A 868 -53.00 -5.36 24.08
CA ASP A 868 -52.40 -4.11 24.56
C ASP A 868 -51.24 -3.71 23.64
N PHE A 869 -51.13 -2.41 23.30
CA PHE A 869 -50.10 -1.85 22.44
C PHE A 869 -49.88 -0.36 22.72
N PRO A 870 -48.69 0.20 22.43
CA PRO A 870 -48.30 1.53 22.91
C PRO A 870 -49.27 2.66 22.53
N GLU A 871 -49.80 2.63 21.31
CA GLU A 871 -50.70 3.66 20.79
C GLU A 871 -52.18 3.38 21.05
N LYS A 872 -52.53 2.39 21.88
CA LYS A 872 -53.92 1.93 22.02
C LYS A 872 -54.88 3.04 22.43
N GLU A 873 -54.55 3.83 23.45
CA GLU A 873 -55.38 4.95 23.89
C GLU A 873 -55.57 6.00 22.78
N ASN A 874 -54.52 6.27 22.01
CA ASN A 874 -54.59 7.17 20.86
C ASN A 874 -55.45 6.60 19.73
N ALA A 875 -55.39 5.28 19.50
CA ALA A 875 -56.22 4.58 18.53
C ALA A 875 -57.71 4.59 18.94
N GLU A 876 -58.00 4.35 20.22
CA GLU A 876 -59.37 4.41 20.77
C GLU A 876 -59.95 5.83 20.64
N LYS A 877 -59.16 6.85 20.98
CA LYS A 877 -59.54 8.25 20.83
C LYS A 877 -59.82 8.60 19.37
N LEU A 878 -58.92 8.25 18.46
CA LEU A 878 -59.11 8.48 17.02
C LEU A 878 -60.35 7.75 16.49
N PHE A 879 -60.61 6.52 16.96
CA PHE A 879 -61.80 5.76 16.58
C PHE A 879 -63.10 6.43 17.04
N GLN A 880 -63.13 6.97 18.26
CA GLN A 880 -64.28 7.72 18.79
C GLN A 880 -64.50 9.04 18.06
N GLU A 881 -63.42 9.79 17.78
CA GLU A 881 -63.49 11.07 17.06
C GLU A 881 -63.98 10.88 15.62
N MET A 882 -63.56 9.81 14.95
CA MET A 882 -64.02 9.47 13.61
C MET A 882 -65.37 8.76 13.60
N GLY A 883 -65.86 8.22 14.72
CA GLY A 883 -67.17 7.59 14.81
C GLY A 883 -68.33 8.58 14.95
N ARG A 884 -68.02 9.82 15.36
CA ARG A 884 -68.93 10.98 15.34
C ARG A 884 -68.97 11.61 13.95
#